data_AF-A0A4S4B7G6-F1
#
_entry.id   AF-A0A4S4B7G6-F1
#
_cell.length_a   1.000
_cell.length_b   1.000
_cell.length_c   1.000
_cell.angle_alpha   90.00
_cell.angle_beta   90.00
_cell.angle_gamma   90.00
#
_symmetry.space_group_name_H-M   'P 1'
#
loop_
_entity.id
_entity.type
_entity.pdbx_description
1 polymer ?
#
loop_
_entity_poly.entity_id
_entity_poly.type
_entity_poly.pdbx_seq_one_letter_code
_entity_poly.pdbx_strand_id
1 'polypeptide(L)'
;MPGLAAADAVLEGRTLRYEDGPRLLWQRTYPAALGDLTGPLNVGNLTYLGVGPEVYVLNADSTVQARVDLPGLVASLDASSGTVRVTTQGDGYTERFTLGDAAQGAPVQERVVPPPNPEITGWLARAADAVPQSELAQAAAQDPTNPFLALRQARLVGIQGDTFSALSAVRRALSAEMPFPAWVMLAGRLDTAGFPAAANLALDRAKRDAAERGFDPEISVSRDTLSAYGNPSGYVGTLLAQSRLTRAGAWLAYLRELHPRFEGGPALYLRYAALLDAQGRGGEAEEWRQFTRTLRSGTLYNLGPDGTGQVRDAARLVTLALLLALAASFAALVARAWRVQGEDTRPLGGRFRSLLRRPLSRARRTTLAYASFGERLALVTLALGLVAAVGGWQWTNHTGQGLRAAALTSGTYGGGWVTARLSDLNLRPSPDAALLAGLSAQLDGDDGVARAQYTRAQTTGAGQEACALNNLGVIAAQRGDVPQSRESYRAALAIRPDLAAAAFNLGLNPGTPSTAFQQQYRPGQPRLCYPDQRSLARAVSGDLSVTLRRDLQQPLALLNDAPGQSARLGAALLGALALLAAIAFTLLIPRAATDARLRRPAVYRVLALLLPGAALLEGAWGGVLLLAWGATLAALAPLTGLISYAGLLNPAQVTTRNLLLAVLIGVYALNTLAFALIELRHARNTRRERAER
;
A
#
# COMPACT_ATOMS: atom_id res chain seq x y z
N MET A 1 13.90 55.25 39.74
CA MET A 1 14.43 53.90 39.97
C MET A 1 14.92 53.38 38.64
N PRO A 2 16.21 53.04 38.48
CA PRO A 2 16.73 52.48 37.24
C PRO A 2 16.20 51.04 37.09
N GLY A 3 15.66 50.73 35.91
CA GLY A 3 15.13 49.41 35.59
C GLY A 3 16.23 48.36 35.64
N LEU A 4 16.03 47.32 36.44
CA LEU A 4 16.84 46.10 36.41
C LEU A 4 16.72 45.52 35.00
N ALA A 5 17.82 45.47 34.26
CA ALA A 5 17.92 44.63 33.07
C ALA A 5 17.62 43.19 33.51
N ALA A 6 16.57 42.59 32.94
CA ALA A 6 16.27 41.19 33.21
C ALA A 6 17.38 40.32 32.62
N ALA A 7 17.69 39.20 33.26
CA ALA A 7 18.65 38.25 32.71
C ALA A 7 18.15 37.72 31.35
N ASP A 8 18.99 37.83 30.33
CA ASP A 8 18.65 37.51 28.94
C ASP A 8 19.39 36.25 28.49
N ALA A 9 18.65 35.37 27.82
CA ALA A 9 19.25 34.25 27.11
C ALA A 9 19.80 34.71 25.74
N VAL A 10 21.05 34.38 25.45
CA VAL A 10 21.73 34.68 24.19
C VAL A 10 22.27 33.38 23.60
N LEU A 11 22.00 33.12 22.31
CA LEU A 11 22.54 31.96 21.61
C LEU A 11 23.75 32.38 20.77
N GLU A 12 24.93 31.89 21.15
CA GLU A 12 26.18 32.07 20.39
C GLU A 12 26.58 30.75 19.75
N GLY A 13 26.37 30.65 18.43
CA GLY A 13 26.63 29.42 17.68
C GLY A 13 25.74 28.27 18.16
N ARG A 14 26.30 27.35 18.95
CA ARG A 14 25.58 26.21 19.54
C ARG A 14 25.48 26.24 21.06
N THR A 15 25.91 27.34 21.67
CA THR A 15 25.92 27.50 23.12
C THR A 15 24.87 28.54 23.51
N LEU A 16 23.86 28.11 24.25
CA LEU A 16 22.91 29.00 24.89
C LEU A 16 23.53 29.49 26.20
N ARG A 17 23.65 30.80 26.35
CA ARG A 17 24.20 31.50 27.51
C ARG A 17 23.08 32.27 28.18
N TYR A 18 23.06 32.25 29.51
CA TYR A 18 22.10 33.04 30.29
C TYR A 18 22.87 34.06 31.10
N GLU A 19 22.66 35.33 30.79
CA GLU A 19 23.50 36.44 31.26
C GLU A 19 22.67 37.48 31.99
N ASP A 20 23.15 37.92 33.16
CA ASP A 20 22.62 39.07 33.88
C ASP A 20 23.62 40.21 33.75
N GLY A 21 23.42 41.04 32.72
CA GLY A 21 24.40 42.04 32.27
C GLY A 21 25.73 41.37 31.90
N PRO A 22 26.88 41.72 32.52
CA PRO A 22 28.18 41.11 32.23
C PRO A 22 28.41 39.76 32.93
N ARG A 23 27.49 39.30 33.78
CA ARG A 23 27.67 38.07 34.58
C ARG A 23 27.01 36.88 33.89
N LEU A 24 27.82 35.90 33.47
CA LEU A 24 27.33 34.60 33.01
C LEU A 24 26.79 33.79 34.21
N LEU A 25 25.50 33.45 34.18
CA LEU A 25 24.86 32.61 35.20
C LEU A 25 25.08 31.12 34.88
N TRP A 26 24.80 30.72 33.65
CA TRP A 26 25.06 29.38 33.14
C TRP A 26 25.20 29.40 31.62
N GLN A 27 25.78 28.33 31.08
CA GLN A 27 25.81 28.08 29.64
C GLN A 27 25.56 26.60 29.35
N ARG A 28 24.91 26.32 28.22
CA ARG A 28 24.60 24.97 27.75
C ARG A 28 24.92 24.85 26.27
N THR A 29 25.75 23.89 25.93
CA THR A 29 26.14 23.60 24.54
C THR A 29 25.34 22.43 24.00
N TYR A 30 24.74 22.60 22.83
CA TYR A 30 23.93 21.56 22.17
C TYR A 30 24.76 20.84 21.10
N PRO A 31 24.85 19.51 21.10
CA PRO A 31 25.56 18.75 20.06
C PRO A 31 24.98 18.98 18.66
N ALA A 32 25.83 19.04 17.63
CA ALA A 32 25.39 19.22 16.23
C ALA A 32 24.38 18.16 15.77
N ALA A 33 24.47 16.94 16.30
CA ALA A 33 23.57 15.83 16.00
C ALA A 33 22.10 16.08 16.40
N LEU A 34 21.82 17.09 17.24
CA LEU A 34 20.45 17.45 17.63
C LEU A 34 19.73 18.33 16.59
N GLY A 35 20.43 18.73 15.54
CA GLY A 35 19.90 19.60 14.49
C GLY A 35 20.12 21.08 14.77
N ASP A 36 19.40 21.90 14.00
CA ASP A 36 19.48 23.35 14.04
C ASP A 36 18.83 23.90 15.32
N LEU A 37 19.33 25.07 15.74
CA LEU A 37 18.84 25.79 16.90
C LEU A 37 18.09 27.03 16.43
N THR A 38 16.90 27.25 16.98
CA THR A 38 16.02 28.36 16.59
C THR A 38 15.60 29.14 17.84
N GLY A 39 15.81 30.45 17.84
CA GLY A 39 15.65 31.29 19.03
C GLY A 39 17.00 31.84 19.54
N PRO A 40 17.12 32.22 20.81
CA PRO A 40 16.18 32.03 21.91
C PRO A 40 15.05 33.08 21.90
N LEU A 41 13.89 32.70 22.42
CA LEU A 41 12.74 33.60 22.62
C LEU A 41 12.43 33.70 24.12
N ASN A 42 12.68 34.87 24.72
CA ASN A 42 12.40 35.12 26.14
C ASN A 42 10.96 35.61 26.32
N VAL A 43 10.19 34.94 27.16
CA VAL A 43 8.82 35.31 27.53
C VAL A 43 8.71 35.27 29.05
N GLY A 44 8.76 36.44 29.69
CA GLY A 44 8.86 36.52 31.15
C GLY A 44 10.18 35.90 31.64
N ASN A 45 10.09 34.95 32.57
CA ASN A 45 11.27 34.25 33.13
C ASN A 45 11.60 32.94 32.41
N LEU A 46 10.95 32.67 31.28
CA LEU A 46 11.12 31.44 30.51
C LEU A 46 11.81 31.73 29.20
N THR A 47 12.70 30.81 28.80
CA THR A 47 13.40 30.86 27.52
C THR A 47 12.94 29.71 26.65
N TYR A 48 12.40 30.03 25.49
CA TYR A 48 12.02 29.05 24.47
C TYR A 48 13.18 28.87 23.48
N LEU A 49 13.59 27.63 23.25
CA LEU A 49 14.62 27.27 22.30
C LEU A 49 14.15 26.10 21.44
N GLY A 50 14.09 26.30 20.13
CA GLY A 50 13.90 25.23 19.16
C GLY A 50 15.19 24.44 19.00
N VAL A 51 15.13 23.12 19.10
CA VAL A 51 16.24 22.20 18.89
C VAL A 51 15.77 21.08 17.97
N GLY A 52 16.11 21.17 16.68
CA GLY A 52 15.58 20.25 15.68
C GLY A 52 14.04 20.33 15.61
N PRO A 53 13.30 19.23 15.82
CA PRO A 53 11.84 19.19 15.80
C PRO A 53 11.18 19.46 17.18
N GLU A 54 11.95 19.79 18.21
CA GLU A 54 11.43 20.04 19.56
C GLU A 54 11.59 21.51 19.96
N VAL A 55 10.71 21.98 20.84
CA VAL A 55 10.89 23.26 21.55
C VAL A 55 11.08 22.98 23.03
N TYR A 56 12.23 23.39 23.58
CA TYR A 56 12.47 23.39 25.01
C TYR A 56 12.02 24.70 25.63
N VAL A 57 11.30 24.60 26.74
CA VAL A 57 10.98 25.70 27.63
C VAL A 57 11.89 25.61 28.84
N LEU A 58 12.83 26.54 28.94
CA LEU A 58 13.90 26.54 29.94
C LEU A 58 13.59 27.55 31.05
N ASN A 59 13.86 27.12 32.28
CA ASN A 59 13.89 27.98 33.45
C ASN A 59 15.18 28.81 33.49
N ALA A 60 15.17 29.85 34.33
CA ALA A 60 16.35 30.66 34.62
C ALA A 60 17.53 29.88 35.22
N ASP A 61 17.32 28.65 35.72
CA ASP A 61 18.34 27.77 36.29
C ASP A 61 18.87 26.70 35.30
N SER A 62 18.56 26.82 34.01
CA SER A 62 18.89 25.90 32.91
C SER A 62 18.08 24.60 32.83
N THR A 63 17.16 24.36 33.78
CA THR A 63 16.32 23.16 33.76
C THR A 63 15.22 23.27 32.72
N VAL A 64 14.92 22.17 32.03
CA VAL A 64 13.81 22.09 31.08
C VAL A 64 12.52 21.92 31.88
N GLN A 65 11.69 22.96 31.87
CA GLN A 65 10.36 22.92 32.49
C GLN A 65 9.38 22.13 31.63
N ALA A 66 9.41 22.35 30.32
CA ALA A 66 8.51 21.71 29.37
C ALA A 66 9.21 21.44 28.03
N ARG A 67 8.71 20.44 27.31
CA ARG A 67 9.17 20.06 25.98
C ARG A 67 7.96 19.89 25.08
N VAL A 68 8.03 20.49 23.91
CA VAL A 68 6.99 20.37 22.88
C VAL A 68 7.54 19.61 21.70
N ASP A 69 6.93 18.46 21.39
CA ASP A 69 7.29 17.61 20.26
C ASP A 69 6.47 18.01 19.02
N LEU A 70 7.14 18.39 17.92
CA LEU A 70 6.49 18.92 16.71
C LEU A 70 6.74 18.05 15.46
N PRO A 71 5.93 18.18 14.38
CA PRO A 71 5.95 17.27 13.24
C PRO A 71 6.93 17.68 12.14
N GLY A 72 7.82 18.64 12.40
CA GLY A 72 8.78 19.19 11.46
C GLY A 72 9.89 19.93 12.22
N LEU A 73 10.94 20.35 11.50
CA LEU A 73 12.02 21.12 12.11
C LEU A 73 11.54 22.52 12.46
N VAL A 74 11.91 23.02 13.63
CA VAL A 74 11.51 24.36 14.11
C VAL A 74 12.24 25.42 13.29
N ALA A 75 11.47 26.19 12.53
CA ALA A 75 11.99 27.22 11.61
C ALA A 75 11.90 28.63 12.22
N SER A 76 10.86 28.93 13.02
CA SER A 76 10.74 30.20 13.73
C SER A 76 10.03 30.06 15.07
N LEU A 77 10.34 30.97 15.99
CA LEU A 77 9.66 31.16 17.27
C LEU A 77 9.29 32.63 17.40
N ASP A 78 8.00 32.90 17.59
CA ASP A 78 7.47 34.26 17.67
C ASP A 78 6.55 34.40 18.88
N ALA A 79 6.67 35.46 19.65
CA ALA A 79 5.73 35.80 20.73
C ALA A 79 4.86 36.98 20.32
N SER A 80 3.55 36.83 20.44
CA SER A 80 2.58 37.92 20.27
C SER A 80 1.60 37.92 21.43
N SER A 81 1.54 39.04 22.17
CA SER A 81 0.59 39.22 23.28
C SER A 81 0.63 38.09 24.33
N GLY A 82 1.83 37.57 24.64
CA GLY A 82 2.05 36.50 25.61
C GLY A 82 1.77 35.08 25.10
N THR A 83 1.33 34.91 23.85
CA THR A 83 1.19 33.61 23.20
C THR A 83 2.41 33.32 22.34
N VAL A 84 3.00 32.14 22.49
CA VAL A 84 4.14 31.69 21.66
C VAL A 84 3.62 30.91 20.46
N ARG A 85 4.07 31.30 19.27
CA ARG A 85 3.82 30.60 18.02
C ARG A 85 5.11 29.98 17.51
N VAL A 86 4.99 28.77 17.00
CA VAL A 86 6.09 28.00 16.43
C VAL A 86 5.77 27.71 14.98
N THR A 87 6.69 28.03 14.08
CA THR A 87 6.60 27.57 12.69
C THR A 87 7.53 26.38 12.52
N THR A 88 7.01 25.28 11.98
CA THR A 88 7.82 24.13 11.58
C THR A 88 7.84 23.97 10.08
N GLN A 89 8.94 23.44 9.56
CA GLN A 89 9.16 23.22 8.15
C GLN A 89 9.61 21.78 7.89
N GLY A 90 9.11 21.21 6.81
CA GLY A 90 9.58 19.96 6.25
C GLY A 90 9.56 20.00 4.72
N ASP A 91 9.85 18.87 4.10
CA ASP A 91 9.90 18.77 2.63
C ASP A 91 8.50 18.92 2.02
N GLY A 92 8.24 20.09 1.44
CA GLY A 92 6.97 20.43 0.77
C GLY A 92 5.85 20.95 1.68
N TYR A 93 6.11 21.17 2.98
CA TYR A 93 5.08 21.67 3.90
C TYR A 93 5.63 22.60 4.99
N THR A 94 4.74 23.44 5.52
CA THR A 94 5.01 24.35 6.64
C THR A 94 3.77 24.39 7.52
N GLU A 95 3.94 24.18 8.82
CA GLU A 95 2.85 24.17 9.79
C GLU A 95 3.13 25.19 10.89
N ARG A 96 2.07 25.77 11.44
CA ARG A 96 2.13 26.74 12.53
C ARG A 96 1.37 26.19 13.72
N PHE A 97 2.00 26.29 14.88
CA PHE A 97 1.50 25.78 16.15
C PHE A 97 1.49 26.88 17.20
N THR A 98 0.49 26.86 18.05
CA THR A 98 0.29 27.81 19.14
C THR A 98 0.51 27.07 20.46
N LEU A 99 1.48 27.55 21.25
CA LEU A 99 1.79 26.97 22.55
C LEU A 99 0.94 27.60 23.64
N GLY A 100 0.39 26.76 24.50
CA GLY A 100 -0.31 27.14 25.72
C GLY A 100 0.63 27.48 26.88
N ASP A 101 0.08 27.47 28.08
CA ASP A 101 0.81 27.79 29.31
C ASP A 101 1.94 26.78 29.60
N ALA A 102 3.15 27.29 29.75
CA ALA A 102 4.33 26.50 30.10
C ALA A 102 4.23 25.81 31.46
N ALA A 103 3.46 26.36 32.41
CA ALA A 103 3.21 25.70 33.69
C ALA A 103 2.45 24.37 33.53
N GLN A 104 1.72 24.21 32.43
CA GLN A 104 0.96 23.00 32.07
C GLN A 104 1.66 22.15 31.01
N GLY A 105 2.98 22.31 30.83
CA GLY A 105 3.74 21.56 29.83
C GLY A 105 3.74 22.20 28.43
N ALA A 106 3.26 23.44 28.28
CA ALA A 106 3.15 24.15 27.00
C ALA A 106 2.35 23.35 25.94
N PRO A 107 1.10 22.95 26.23
CA PRO A 107 0.30 22.12 25.33
C PRO A 107 0.09 22.83 23.98
N VAL A 108 0.12 22.06 22.90
CA VAL A 108 -0.13 22.58 21.55
C VAL A 108 -1.64 22.64 21.31
N GLN A 109 -2.14 23.78 20.83
CA GLN A 109 -3.58 23.94 20.58
C GLN A 109 -4.03 23.16 19.35
N GLU A 110 -3.23 23.18 18.29
CA GLU A 110 -3.49 22.48 17.05
C GLU A 110 -3.05 21.01 17.14
N ARG A 111 -3.66 20.15 16.32
CA ARG A 111 -3.34 18.74 16.31
C ARG A 111 -1.98 18.50 15.65
N VAL A 112 -1.01 18.03 16.43
CA VAL A 112 0.31 17.62 15.92
C VAL A 112 0.27 16.19 15.40
N VAL A 113 0.59 15.98 14.12
CA VAL A 113 0.62 14.65 13.49
C VAL A 113 2.05 14.27 13.12
N PRO A 114 2.67 13.27 13.79
CA PRO A 114 4.03 12.86 13.48
C PRO A 114 4.14 12.33 12.04
N PRO A 115 5.07 12.84 11.21
CA PRO A 115 5.31 12.28 9.89
C PRO A 115 6.01 10.91 10.01
N PRO A 116 5.94 10.05 8.99
CA PRO A 116 6.73 8.82 8.91
C PRO A 116 8.21 9.12 8.58
N ASN A 117 8.84 9.99 9.36
CA ASN A 117 10.24 10.35 9.24
C ASN A 117 10.97 9.99 10.54
N PRO A 118 11.87 8.98 10.52
CA PRO A 118 12.68 8.61 11.68
C PRO A 118 13.51 9.76 12.27
N GLU A 119 13.91 10.75 11.46
CA GLU A 119 14.64 11.92 11.93
C GLU A 119 13.81 12.77 12.90
N ILE A 120 12.48 12.75 12.75
CA ILE A 120 11.56 13.47 13.64
C ILE A 120 11.06 12.52 14.73
N THR A 121 10.48 11.38 14.36
CA THR A 121 9.83 10.47 15.33
C THR A 121 10.78 9.80 16.30
N GLY A 122 12.05 9.62 15.91
CA GLY A 122 13.11 9.04 16.74
C GLY A 122 14.02 10.05 17.40
N TRP A 123 13.76 11.36 17.25
CA TRP A 123 14.67 12.41 17.70
C TRP A 123 14.96 12.34 19.20
N LEU A 124 13.90 12.26 20.03
CA LEU A 124 14.02 12.29 21.49
C LEU A 124 14.88 11.15 22.05
N ALA A 125 14.75 9.97 21.47
CA ALA A 125 15.55 8.80 21.82
C ALA A 125 17.03 8.98 21.44
N ARG A 126 17.30 9.52 20.24
CA ARG A 126 18.67 9.80 19.78
C ARG A 126 19.32 10.91 20.62
N ALA A 127 18.56 11.94 20.99
CA ALA A 127 19.04 13.00 21.87
C ALA A 127 19.50 12.43 23.21
N ALA A 128 18.71 11.51 23.79
CA ALA A 128 19.11 10.82 25.00
C ALA A 128 20.31 9.88 24.78
N ASP A 129 20.41 9.18 23.66
CA ASP A 129 21.51 8.25 23.37
C ASP A 129 22.85 8.97 23.14
N ALA A 130 22.81 10.21 22.65
CA ALA A 130 23.99 11.04 22.45
C ALA A 130 24.67 11.46 23.76
N VAL A 131 23.97 11.40 24.89
CA VAL A 131 24.53 11.77 26.20
C VAL A 131 25.51 10.69 26.69
N PRO A 132 26.78 11.03 26.98
CA PRO A 132 27.74 10.09 27.56
C PRO A 132 27.26 9.56 28.91
N GLN A 133 27.62 8.32 29.24
CA GLN A 133 27.21 7.71 30.52
C GLN A 133 27.71 8.50 31.74
N SER A 134 28.86 9.17 31.66
CA SER A 134 29.43 10.02 32.71
C SER A 134 28.58 11.26 33.02
N GLU A 135 27.86 11.78 32.03
CA GLU A 135 27.07 13.02 32.13
C GLU A 135 25.58 12.73 32.34
N LEU A 136 25.17 11.45 32.30
CA LEU A 136 23.77 11.04 32.31
C LEU A 136 22.98 11.58 33.51
N ALA A 137 23.58 11.59 34.71
CA ALA A 137 22.91 12.09 35.92
C ALA A 137 22.65 13.60 35.84
N GLN A 138 23.61 14.37 35.33
CA GLN A 138 23.46 15.81 35.13
C GLN A 138 22.45 16.10 34.02
N ALA A 139 22.54 15.40 32.89
CA ALA A 139 21.60 15.57 31.78
C ALA A 139 20.15 15.25 32.19
N ALA A 140 19.94 14.18 32.97
CA ALA A 140 18.61 13.81 33.47
C ALA A 140 18.06 14.77 34.53
N ALA A 141 18.94 15.50 35.24
CA ALA A 141 18.53 16.56 36.16
C ALA A 141 18.19 17.86 35.41
N GLN A 142 18.95 18.17 34.36
CA GLN A 142 18.72 19.34 33.50
C GLN A 142 17.51 19.16 32.57
N ASP A 143 17.25 17.95 32.09
CA ASP A 143 16.09 17.63 31.26
C ASP A 143 15.30 16.47 31.88
N PRO A 144 14.46 16.76 32.90
CA PRO A 144 13.60 15.76 33.51
C PRO A 144 12.46 15.31 32.59
N THR A 145 12.24 16.01 31.46
CA THR A 145 11.13 15.74 30.54
C THR A 145 11.42 14.58 29.60
N ASN A 146 12.70 14.31 29.30
CA ASN A 146 13.10 13.24 28.39
C ASN A 146 13.06 11.85 29.06
N PRO A 147 12.10 10.99 28.71
CA PRO A 147 11.93 9.70 29.38
C PRO A 147 13.01 8.68 29.03
N PHE A 148 13.73 8.86 27.92
CA PHE A 148 14.83 7.98 27.55
C PHE A 148 16.07 8.21 28.41
N LEU A 149 16.31 9.45 28.87
CA LEU A 149 17.33 9.73 29.89
C LEU A 149 16.97 9.04 31.21
N ALA A 150 15.72 9.17 31.66
CA ALA A 150 15.22 8.51 32.86
C ALA A 150 15.34 6.97 32.77
N LEU A 151 15.02 6.37 31.62
CA LEU A 151 15.19 4.92 31.41
C LEU A 151 16.66 4.50 31.44
N ARG A 152 17.57 5.27 30.82
CA ARG A 152 19.01 4.99 30.87
C ARG A 152 19.52 5.07 32.31
N GLN A 153 19.06 6.05 33.10
CA GLN A 153 19.39 6.16 34.52
C GLN A 153 18.86 4.94 35.30
N ALA A 154 17.62 4.51 35.03
CA ALA A 154 17.03 3.33 35.67
C ALA A 154 17.87 2.06 35.42
N ARG A 155 18.34 1.87 34.19
CA ARG A 155 19.19 0.74 33.83
C ARG A 155 20.54 0.78 34.55
N LEU A 156 21.17 1.95 34.61
CA LEU A 156 22.47 2.12 35.26
C LEU A 156 22.40 1.82 36.75
N VAL A 157 21.40 2.38 37.44
CA VAL A 157 21.20 2.20 38.87
C VAL A 157 20.71 0.78 39.20
N GLY A 158 19.91 0.17 38.31
CA GLY A 158 19.51 -1.22 38.42
C GLY A 158 20.69 -2.20 38.33
N ILE A 159 21.68 -1.94 37.48
CA ILE A 159 22.92 -2.73 37.42
C ILE A 159 23.71 -2.62 38.74
N GLN A 160 23.62 -1.49 39.45
CA GLN A 160 24.24 -1.26 40.75
C GLN A 160 23.47 -1.89 41.93
N GLY A 161 22.31 -2.50 41.67
CA GLY A 161 21.48 -3.19 42.67
C GLY A 161 20.43 -2.33 43.36
N ASP A 162 20.34 -1.03 43.06
CA ASP A 162 19.32 -0.15 43.65
C ASP A 162 18.02 -0.19 42.83
N THR A 163 17.20 -1.17 43.20
CA THR A 163 15.88 -1.43 42.58
C THR A 163 14.90 -0.27 42.78
N PHE A 164 14.95 0.41 43.94
CA PHE A 164 13.99 1.47 44.25
C PHE A 164 14.21 2.68 43.34
N SER A 165 15.44 3.14 43.22
CA SER A 165 15.80 4.24 42.33
C SER A 165 15.56 3.89 40.86
N ALA A 166 15.80 2.64 40.47
CA ALA A 166 15.46 2.16 39.13
C ALA A 166 13.95 2.26 38.84
N LEU A 167 13.10 1.80 39.75
CA LEU A 167 11.65 1.87 39.60
C LEU A 167 11.14 3.32 39.63
N SER A 168 11.72 4.18 40.47
CA SER A 168 11.40 5.61 40.51
C SER A 168 11.72 6.29 39.17
N ALA A 169 12.87 5.97 38.57
CA ALA A 169 13.25 6.47 37.25
C ALA A 169 12.34 5.93 36.14
N VAL A 170 11.91 4.66 36.19
CA VAL A 170 10.90 4.11 35.26
C VAL A 170 9.55 4.83 35.42
N ARG A 171 9.12 5.14 36.65
CA ARG A 171 7.90 5.90 36.90
C ARG A 171 7.97 7.31 36.30
N ARG A 172 9.11 7.98 36.42
CA ARG A 172 9.35 9.29 35.76
C ARG A 172 9.32 9.18 34.24
N ALA A 173 9.96 8.17 33.67
CA ALA A 173 9.89 7.93 32.22
C ALA A 173 8.45 7.73 31.74
N LEU A 174 7.64 7.03 32.53
CA LEU A 174 6.23 6.83 32.25
C LEU A 174 5.35 8.05 32.57
N SER A 175 5.81 9.10 33.24
CA SER A 175 4.99 10.29 33.50
C SER A 175 5.12 11.36 32.42
N ALA A 176 6.11 11.25 31.53
CA ALA A 176 6.29 12.18 30.43
C ALA A 176 5.11 12.16 29.44
N GLU A 177 4.86 13.28 28.78
CA GLU A 177 4.03 13.37 27.58
C GLU A 177 4.95 13.27 26.35
N MET A 178 4.53 12.53 25.33
CA MET A 178 5.31 12.33 24.10
C MET A 178 4.42 11.75 22.99
N PRO A 179 4.79 11.92 21.71
CA PRO A 179 4.04 11.34 20.60
C PRO A 179 4.17 9.80 20.57
N PHE A 180 3.15 9.14 20.03
CA PHE A 180 3.04 7.68 20.05
C PHE A 180 4.24 6.94 19.45
N PRO A 181 4.96 7.41 18.39
CA PRO A 181 6.14 6.71 17.91
C PRO A 181 7.21 6.59 19.01
N ALA A 182 7.37 7.65 19.79
CA ALA A 182 8.32 7.69 20.89
C ALA A 182 7.86 6.81 22.07
N TRP A 183 6.55 6.74 22.35
CA TRP A 183 6.00 5.75 23.30
C TRP A 183 6.29 4.31 22.88
N VAL A 184 6.16 3.98 21.59
CA VAL A 184 6.46 2.64 21.07
C VAL A 184 7.94 2.31 21.22
N MET A 185 8.82 3.25 20.89
CA MET A 185 10.26 3.10 21.10
C MET A 185 10.60 2.92 22.58
N LEU A 186 9.99 3.71 23.46
CA LEU A 186 10.17 3.61 24.90
C LEU A 186 9.69 2.24 25.42
N ALA A 187 8.54 1.75 24.94
CA ALA A 187 8.03 0.42 25.27
C ALA A 187 9.02 -0.69 24.88
N GLY A 188 9.59 -0.62 23.68
CA GLY A 188 10.61 -1.56 23.23
C GLY A 188 11.81 -1.57 24.16
N ARG A 189 12.33 -0.38 24.51
CA ARG A 189 13.48 -0.25 25.41
C ARG A 189 13.18 -0.71 26.84
N LEU A 190 12.00 -0.38 27.39
CA LEU A 190 11.54 -0.85 28.71
C LEU A 190 11.48 -2.38 28.75
N ASP A 191 10.94 -3.00 27.71
CA ASP A 191 10.80 -4.45 27.61
C ASP A 191 12.18 -5.13 27.51
N THR A 192 13.11 -4.58 26.73
CA THR A 192 14.50 -5.05 26.68
C THR A 192 15.26 -4.85 27.99
N ALA A 193 14.89 -3.82 28.77
CA ALA A 193 15.47 -3.52 30.07
C ALA A 193 14.85 -4.34 31.22
N GLY A 194 13.91 -5.25 30.93
CA GLY A 194 13.31 -6.13 31.94
C GLY A 194 12.08 -5.53 32.65
N PHE A 195 11.44 -4.50 32.08
CA PHE A 195 10.24 -3.87 32.62
C PHE A 195 9.00 -4.12 31.72
N PRO A 196 8.52 -5.37 31.55
CA PRO A 196 7.44 -5.70 30.61
C PRO A 196 6.09 -5.07 30.96
N ALA A 197 5.80 -4.86 32.26
CA ALA A 197 4.57 -4.19 32.69
C ALA A 197 4.59 -2.69 32.32
N ALA A 198 5.73 -2.02 32.54
CA ALA A 198 5.94 -0.64 32.10
C ALA A 198 5.84 -0.52 30.57
N ALA A 199 6.39 -1.49 29.83
CA ALA A 199 6.27 -1.55 28.38
C ALA A 199 4.81 -1.66 27.92
N ASN A 200 3.98 -2.48 28.59
CA ASN A 200 2.54 -2.57 28.28
C ASN A 200 1.82 -1.24 28.51
N LEU A 201 2.13 -0.55 29.61
CA LEU A 201 1.56 0.77 29.88
C LEU A 201 1.98 1.80 28.83
N ALA A 202 3.25 1.78 28.41
CA ALA A 202 3.74 2.63 27.33
C ALA A 202 3.02 2.35 26.00
N LEU A 203 2.76 1.08 25.65
CA LEU A 203 1.95 0.74 24.48
C LEU A 203 0.49 1.21 24.60
N ASP A 204 -0.12 1.17 25.80
CA ASP A 204 -1.46 1.72 26.01
C ASP A 204 -1.51 3.24 25.81
N ARG A 205 -0.51 3.95 26.34
CA ARG A 205 -0.34 5.39 26.11
C ARG A 205 -0.11 5.73 24.64
N ALA A 206 0.67 4.92 23.93
CA ALA A 206 0.85 5.05 22.49
C ALA A 206 -0.49 4.96 21.74
N LYS A 207 -1.37 4.03 22.09
CA LYS A 207 -2.69 3.89 21.44
C LYS A 207 -3.57 5.12 21.70
N ARG A 208 -3.59 5.64 22.93
CA ARG A 208 -4.34 6.85 23.29
C ARG A 208 -3.85 8.08 22.54
N ASP A 209 -2.53 8.34 22.58
CA ASP A 209 -1.93 9.48 21.88
C ASP A 209 -2.15 9.38 20.35
N ALA A 210 -1.97 8.20 19.76
CA ALA A 210 -2.26 8.00 18.34
C ALA A 210 -3.74 8.26 18.00
N ALA A 211 -4.67 7.82 18.87
CA ALA A 211 -6.08 8.08 18.69
C ALA A 211 -6.40 9.58 18.75
N GLU A 212 -5.85 10.31 19.72
CA GLU A 212 -6.01 11.77 19.84
C GLU A 212 -5.48 12.51 18.60
N ARG A 213 -4.39 12.01 18.00
CA ARG A 213 -3.78 12.56 16.78
C ARG A 213 -4.46 12.14 15.48
N GLY A 214 -5.58 11.42 15.55
CA GLY A 214 -6.36 11.05 14.35
C GLY A 214 -5.87 9.82 13.60
N PHE A 215 -5.05 8.94 14.21
CA PHE A 215 -4.71 7.64 13.63
C PHE A 215 -5.86 6.65 13.78
N ASP A 216 -6.18 5.89 12.73
CA ASP A 216 -7.32 4.97 12.77
C ASP A 216 -6.93 3.58 12.22
N PRO A 217 -7.37 2.48 12.89
CA PRO A 217 -7.06 1.12 12.44
C PRO A 217 -7.62 0.75 11.06
N GLU A 218 -8.56 1.51 10.51
CA GLU A 218 -9.01 1.28 9.13
C GLU A 218 -7.97 1.65 8.07
N ILE A 219 -7.07 2.57 8.40
CA ILE A 219 -6.04 3.08 7.49
C ILE A 219 -4.83 2.16 7.55
N SER A 220 -4.39 1.69 6.39
CA SER A 220 -3.22 0.82 6.30
C SER A 220 -1.92 1.56 6.62
N VAL A 221 -0.91 0.83 7.05
CA VAL A 221 0.42 1.35 7.36
C VAL A 221 1.48 0.64 6.49
N SER A 222 2.34 1.40 5.80
CA SER A 222 3.44 0.80 5.04
C SER A 222 4.51 0.23 5.98
N ARG A 223 5.39 -0.62 5.46
CA ARG A 223 6.51 -1.12 6.26
C ARG A 223 7.41 0.03 6.74
N ASP A 224 7.69 1.00 5.87
CA ASP A 224 8.58 2.11 6.17
C ASP A 224 7.96 3.06 7.21
N THR A 225 6.67 3.35 7.06
CA THR A 225 5.88 4.09 8.06
C THR A 225 5.92 3.38 9.41
N LEU A 226 5.66 2.08 9.45
CA LEU A 226 5.66 1.32 10.70
C LEU A 226 7.05 1.27 11.34
N SER A 227 8.10 1.27 10.52
CA SER A 227 9.49 1.38 10.99
C SER A 227 9.76 2.75 11.62
N ALA A 228 9.28 3.83 11.01
CA ALA A 228 9.37 5.18 11.57
C ALA A 228 8.55 5.34 12.87
N TYR A 229 7.48 4.55 13.04
CA TYR A 229 6.66 4.52 14.26
C TYR A 229 7.17 3.56 15.33
N GLY A 230 8.49 3.49 15.50
CA GLY A 230 9.14 2.69 16.54
C GLY A 230 9.33 1.20 16.20
N ASN A 231 9.02 0.80 14.97
CA ASN A 231 9.22 -0.56 14.44
C ASN A 231 8.69 -1.71 15.33
N PRO A 232 7.40 -1.67 15.76
CA PRO A 232 6.82 -2.73 16.59
C PRO A 232 6.85 -4.11 15.91
N SER A 233 6.70 -4.18 14.59
CA SER A 233 6.71 -5.45 13.85
C SER A 233 8.11 -6.11 13.83
N GLY A 234 9.18 -5.32 13.69
CA GLY A 234 10.56 -5.80 13.81
C GLY A 234 10.86 -6.32 15.21
N TYR A 235 10.36 -5.64 16.24
CA TYR A 235 10.53 -6.09 17.62
C TYR A 235 9.77 -7.38 17.92
N VAL A 236 8.54 -7.55 17.40
CA VAL A 236 7.83 -8.85 17.43
C VAL A 236 8.68 -9.93 16.77
N GLY A 237 9.27 -9.66 15.60
CA GLY A 237 10.16 -10.61 14.92
C GLY A 237 11.32 -11.09 15.81
N THR A 238 11.91 -10.18 16.59
CA THR A 238 12.96 -10.48 17.57
C THR A 238 12.45 -11.36 18.70
N LEU A 239 11.30 -11.05 19.29
CA LEU A 239 10.69 -11.85 20.36
C LEU A 239 10.34 -13.28 19.89
N LEU A 240 9.83 -13.42 18.67
CA LEU A 240 9.53 -14.73 18.08
C LEU A 240 10.81 -15.55 17.83
N ALA A 241 11.90 -14.92 17.41
CA ALA A 241 13.19 -15.58 17.25
C ALA A 241 13.78 -16.05 18.60
N GLN A 242 13.47 -15.33 19.68
CA GLN A 242 13.84 -15.69 21.06
C GLN A 242 12.85 -16.65 21.72
N SER A 243 11.86 -17.18 20.99
CA SER A 243 10.79 -18.04 21.52
C SER A 243 9.95 -17.42 22.64
N ARG A 244 9.93 -16.09 22.76
CA ARG A 244 9.16 -15.34 23.78
C ARG A 244 7.72 -15.10 23.31
N LEU A 245 6.96 -16.17 23.05
CA LEU A 245 5.63 -16.08 22.41
C LEU A 245 4.63 -15.23 23.19
N THR A 246 4.52 -15.39 24.51
CA THR A 246 3.59 -14.60 25.34
C THR A 246 3.89 -13.10 25.25
N ARG A 247 5.17 -12.72 25.20
CA ARG A 247 5.58 -11.33 25.04
C ARG A 247 5.29 -10.82 23.63
N ALA A 248 5.55 -11.63 22.61
CA ALA A 248 5.18 -11.31 21.23
C ALA A 248 3.67 -11.08 21.10
N GLY A 249 2.84 -11.86 21.82
CA GLY A 249 1.39 -11.69 21.89
C GLY A 249 0.94 -10.29 22.34
N ALA A 250 1.61 -9.70 23.35
CA ALA A 250 1.27 -8.35 23.82
C ALA A 250 1.52 -7.27 22.74
N TRP A 251 2.63 -7.39 22.00
CA TRP A 251 2.96 -6.48 20.90
C TRP A 251 2.08 -6.71 19.67
N LEU A 252 1.71 -7.97 19.40
CA LEU A 252 0.74 -8.29 18.34
C LEU A 252 -0.66 -7.77 18.67
N ALA A 253 -1.07 -7.76 19.94
CA ALA A 253 -2.32 -7.14 20.38
C ALA A 253 -2.30 -5.62 20.14
N TYR A 254 -1.20 -4.94 20.49
CA TYR A 254 -0.99 -3.53 20.15
C TYR A 254 -1.13 -3.28 18.64
N LEU A 255 -0.44 -4.08 17.80
CA LEU A 255 -0.56 -3.98 16.34
C LEU A 255 -2.00 -4.23 15.87
N ARG A 256 -2.68 -5.25 16.39
CA ARG A 256 -4.06 -5.58 16.04
C ARG A 256 -5.05 -4.45 16.37
N GLU A 257 -4.82 -3.69 17.44
CA GLU A 257 -5.70 -2.59 17.82
C GLU A 257 -5.44 -1.30 17.03
N LEU A 258 -4.18 -0.90 16.86
CA LEU A 258 -3.83 0.39 16.25
C LEU A 258 -3.49 0.31 14.76
N HIS A 259 -2.78 -0.75 14.35
CA HIS A 259 -2.29 -0.94 12.99
C HIS A 259 -2.61 -2.36 12.49
N PRO A 260 -3.88 -2.79 12.45
CA PRO A 260 -4.23 -4.16 12.05
C PRO A 260 -3.87 -4.46 10.59
N ARG A 261 -3.79 -3.42 9.76
CA ARG A 261 -3.50 -3.50 8.33
C ARG A 261 -2.14 -2.87 8.06
N PHE A 262 -1.09 -3.68 7.94
CA PHE A 262 0.22 -3.20 7.51
C PHE A 262 0.89 -4.17 6.54
N GLU A 263 1.86 -3.65 5.78
CA GLU A 263 2.59 -4.43 4.78
C GLU A 263 3.37 -5.59 5.44
N GLY A 264 3.06 -6.83 5.04
CA GLY A 264 3.60 -8.04 5.66
C GLY A 264 2.90 -8.50 6.94
N GLY A 265 1.89 -7.77 7.42
CA GLY A 265 1.12 -8.12 8.63
C GLY A 265 0.46 -9.51 8.57
N PRO A 266 -0.28 -9.87 7.50
CA PRO A 266 -0.88 -11.20 7.38
C PRO A 266 0.13 -12.34 7.53
N ALA A 267 1.32 -12.21 6.96
CA ALA A 267 2.38 -13.21 7.09
C ALA A 267 2.91 -13.30 8.53
N LEU A 268 3.04 -12.17 9.23
CA LEU A 268 3.45 -12.14 10.63
C LEU A 268 2.41 -12.81 11.54
N TYR A 269 1.12 -12.50 11.36
CA TYR A 269 0.03 -13.10 12.14
C TYR A 269 -0.08 -14.61 11.92
N LEU A 270 0.04 -15.08 10.68
CA LEU A 270 0.02 -16.51 10.36
C LEU A 270 1.25 -17.24 10.89
N ARG A 271 2.43 -16.60 10.86
CA ARG A 271 3.65 -17.15 11.48
C ARG A 271 3.45 -17.32 13.00
N TYR A 272 2.87 -16.33 13.67
CA TYR A 272 2.56 -16.44 15.10
C TYR A 272 1.55 -17.55 15.40
N ALA A 273 0.48 -17.66 14.60
CA ALA A 273 -0.50 -18.74 14.73
C ALA A 273 0.14 -20.13 14.56
N ALA A 274 1.05 -20.31 13.60
CA ALA A 274 1.77 -21.57 13.42
C ALA A 274 2.67 -21.91 14.62
N LEU A 275 3.29 -20.91 15.26
CA LEU A 275 4.08 -21.12 16.48
C LEU A 275 3.20 -21.45 17.70
N LEU A 276 1.99 -20.89 17.78
CA LEU A 276 0.99 -21.25 18.80
C LEU A 276 0.53 -22.71 18.66
N ASP A 277 0.24 -23.16 17.44
CA ASP A 277 -0.10 -24.56 17.15
C ASP A 277 1.00 -25.52 17.58
N ALA A 278 2.27 -25.18 17.29
CA ALA A 278 3.41 -25.99 17.69
C ALA A 278 3.54 -26.16 19.21
N GLN A 279 2.90 -25.28 19.99
CA GLN A 279 2.81 -25.36 21.46
C GLN A 279 1.46 -25.92 21.97
N GLY A 280 0.62 -26.47 21.10
CA GLY A 280 -0.70 -27.00 21.46
C GLY A 280 -1.77 -25.95 21.75
N ARG A 281 -1.53 -24.67 21.41
CA ARG A 281 -2.45 -23.54 21.64
C ARG A 281 -3.34 -23.27 20.42
N GLY A 282 -3.98 -24.33 19.91
CA GLY A 282 -4.73 -24.29 18.65
C GLY A 282 -5.93 -23.33 18.62
N GLY A 283 -6.59 -23.12 19.77
CA GLY A 283 -7.70 -22.17 19.89
C GLY A 283 -7.26 -20.73 19.59
N GLU A 284 -6.19 -20.28 20.24
CA GLU A 284 -5.61 -18.95 20.00
C GLU A 284 -5.07 -18.82 18.56
N ALA A 285 -4.44 -19.87 18.04
CA ALA A 285 -3.97 -19.88 16.66
C ALA A 285 -5.12 -19.64 15.67
N GLU A 286 -6.28 -20.26 15.89
CA GLU A 286 -7.45 -20.06 15.03
C GLU A 286 -8.04 -18.64 15.15
N GLU A 287 -8.03 -18.03 16.33
CA GLU A 287 -8.44 -16.62 16.48
C GLU A 287 -7.59 -15.68 15.62
N TRP A 288 -6.26 -15.89 15.59
CA TRP A 288 -5.36 -15.11 14.75
C TRP A 288 -5.58 -15.36 13.26
N ARG A 289 -5.91 -16.58 12.85
CA ARG A 289 -6.30 -16.89 11.46
C ARG A 289 -7.61 -16.23 11.07
N GLN A 290 -8.62 -16.31 11.93
CA GLN A 290 -9.91 -15.67 11.71
C GLN A 290 -9.74 -14.15 11.59
N PHE A 291 -9.00 -13.53 12.51
CA PHE A 291 -8.63 -12.13 12.43
C PHE A 291 -7.92 -11.81 11.11
N THR A 292 -6.93 -12.60 10.70
CA THR A 292 -6.23 -12.39 9.42
C THR A 292 -7.18 -12.47 8.21
N ARG A 293 -8.21 -13.33 8.26
CA ARG A 293 -9.24 -13.42 7.22
C ARG A 293 -10.11 -12.17 7.16
N THR A 294 -10.46 -11.55 8.30
CA THR A 294 -11.29 -10.33 8.32
C THR A 294 -10.58 -9.14 7.67
N LEU A 295 -9.25 -9.09 7.72
CA LEU A 295 -8.43 -8.04 7.09
C LEU A 295 -8.53 -8.02 5.55
N ARG A 296 -9.10 -9.06 4.93
CA ARG A 296 -9.34 -9.09 3.48
C ARG A 296 -10.52 -8.23 3.05
N SER A 297 -11.47 -7.96 3.95
CA SER A 297 -12.63 -7.14 3.61
C SER A 297 -12.22 -5.70 3.25
N GLY A 298 -12.79 -5.16 2.18
CA GLY A 298 -12.48 -3.81 1.69
C GLY A 298 -11.22 -3.72 0.83
N THR A 299 -10.52 -4.84 0.63
CA THR A 299 -9.34 -4.92 -0.27
C THR A 299 -9.74 -5.22 -1.71
N LEU A 300 -8.83 -5.02 -2.65
CA LEU A 300 -9.08 -5.37 -4.06
C LEU A 300 -9.41 -6.86 -4.21
N TYR A 301 -10.62 -7.15 -4.69
CA TYR A 301 -11.20 -8.50 -4.82
C TYR A 301 -11.18 -9.34 -3.53
N ASN A 302 -11.11 -8.70 -2.36
CA ASN A 302 -10.95 -9.37 -1.05
C ASN A 302 -9.74 -10.32 -0.99
N LEU A 303 -8.66 -10.00 -1.69
CA LEU A 303 -7.43 -10.80 -1.71
C LEU A 303 -6.45 -10.47 -0.57
N GLY A 304 -6.74 -9.42 0.21
CA GLY A 304 -5.90 -8.91 1.29
C GLY A 304 -5.08 -7.68 0.88
N PRO A 305 -4.33 -7.09 1.84
CA PRO A 305 -3.54 -5.88 1.62
C PRO A 305 -2.56 -5.99 0.44
N ASP A 306 -1.97 -7.17 0.25
CA ASP A 306 -1.04 -7.50 -0.83
C ASP A 306 -1.74 -7.99 -2.12
N GLY A 307 -3.06 -7.83 -2.22
CA GLY A 307 -3.89 -8.36 -3.31
C GLY A 307 -3.46 -7.90 -4.69
N THR A 308 -2.93 -6.67 -4.83
CA THR A 308 -2.39 -6.16 -6.10
C THR A 308 -1.26 -7.04 -6.64
N GLY A 309 -0.44 -7.62 -5.77
CA GLY A 309 0.60 -8.57 -6.15
C GLY A 309 0.03 -9.88 -6.73
N GLN A 310 -1.05 -10.39 -6.14
CA GLN A 310 -1.73 -11.59 -6.64
C GLN A 310 -2.39 -11.35 -8.00
N VAL A 311 -3.07 -10.21 -8.18
CA VAL A 311 -3.68 -9.84 -9.47
C VAL A 311 -2.60 -9.63 -10.54
N ARG A 312 -1.47 -9.00 -10.18
CA ARG A 312 -0.31 -8.84 -11.07
C ARG A 312 0.23 -10.18 -11.53
N ASP A 313 0.45 -11.12 -10.60
CA ASP A 313 0.97 -12.44 -10.93
C ASP A 313 -0.01 -13.25 -11.76
N ALA A 314 -1.33 -13.11 -11.53
CA ALA A 314 -2.36 -13.68 -12.39
C ALA A 314 -2.32 -13.10 -13.80
N ALA A 315 -2.18 -11.78 -13.94
CA ALA A 315 -2.04 -11.12 -15.23
C ALA A 315 -0.78 -11.59 -15.99
N ARG A 316 0.34 -11.82 -15.28
CA ARG A 316 1.58 -12.37 -15.86
C ARG A 316 1.39 -13.80 -16.36
N LEU A 317 0.77 -14.67 -15.56
CA LEU A 317 0.47 -16.04 -15.94
C LEU A 317 -0.44 -16.08 -17.16
N VAL A 318 -1.52 -15.30 -17.15
CA VAL A 318 -2.48 -15.20 -18.27
C VAL A 318 -1.80 -14.65 -19.53
N THR A 319 -0.95 -13.64 -19.40
CA THR A 319 -0.16 -13.09 -20.51
C THR A 319 0.71 -14.17 -21.16
N LEU A 320 1.45 -14.95 -20.36
CA LEU A 320 2.27 -16.04 -20.86
C LEU A 320 1.42 -17.15 -21.50
N ALA A 321 0.32 -17.53 -20.87
CA ALA A 321 -0.60 -18.54 -21.40
C ALA A 321 -1.18 -18.14 -22.77
N LEU A 322 -1.56 -16.87 -22.93
CA LEU A 322 -2.10 -16.32 -24.18
C LEU A 322 -1.03 -16.21 -25.26
N LEU A 323 0.20 -15.83 -24.91
CA LEU A 323 1.34 -15.84 -25.83
C LEU A 323 1.64 -17.24 -26.34
N LEU A 324 1.65 -18.25 -25.45
CA LEU A 324 1.82 -19.66 -25.82
C LEU A 324 0.67 -20.13 -26.73
N ALA A 325 -0.57 -19.80 -26.39
CA ALA A 325 -1.75 -20.15 -27.19
C ALA A 325 -1.72 -19.53 -28.59
N LEU A 326 -1.38 -18.24 -28.69
CA LEU A 326 -1.22 -17.53 -29.97
C LEU A 326 -0.08 -18.11 -30.80
N ALA A 327 1.08 -18.37 -30.18
CA ALA A 327 2.22 -18.97 -30.86
C ALA A 327 1.91 -20.38 -31.38
N ALA A 328 1.27 -21.21 -30.57
CA ALA A 328 0.87 -22.56 -30.93
C ALA A 328 -0.16 -22.57 -32.08
N SER A 329 -1.19 -21.72 -31.99
CA SER A 329 -2.19 -21.53 -33.04
C SER A 329 -1.56 -21.07 -34.34
N PHE A 330 -0.68 -20.08 -34.27
CA PHE A 330 0.02 -19.56 -35.44
C PHE A 330 0.93 -20.63 -36.06
N ALA A 331 1.68 -21.38 -35.27
CA ALA A 331 2.52 -22.48 -35.75
C ALA A 331 1.71 -23.56 -36.48
N ALA A 332 0.55 -23.96 -35.94
CA ALA A 332 -0.35 -24.91 -36.59
C ALA A 332 -0.87 -24.38 -37.93
N LEU A 333 -1.32 -23.12 -37.98
CA LEU A 333 -1.81 -22.48 -39.21
C LEU A 333 -0.71 -22.30 -40.25
N VAL A 334 0.51 -21.94 -39.83
CA VAL A 334 1.69 -21.87 -40.69
C VAL A 334 1.97 -23.24 -41.30
N ALA A 335 2.02 -24.30 -40.50
CA ALA A 335 2.29 -25.65 -40.99
C ALA A 335 1.23 -26.14 -41.98
N ARG A 336 -0.05 -25.80 -41.74
CA ARG A 336 -1.15 -26.15 -42.66
C ARG A 336 -1.07 -25.39 -43.97
N ALA A 337 -0.86 -24.08 -43.91
CA ALA A 337 -0.82 -23.22 -45.10
C ALA A 337 0.52 -23.29 -45.85
N TRP A 338 1.57 -23.86 -45.23
CA TRP A 338 2.96 -23.77 -45.72
C TRP A 338 3.07 -24.11 -47.20
N ARG A 339 2.64 -25.30 -47.62
CA ARG A 339 2.81 -25.75 -49.01
C ARG A 339 2.02 -24.89 -50.00
N VAL A 340 0.73 -24.72 -49.76
CA VAL A 340 -0.20 -24.01 -50.66
C VAL A 340 0.17 -22.53 -50.79
N GLN A 341 0.50 -21.86 -49.70
CA GLN A 341 0.99 -20.48 -49.74
C GLN A 341 2.28 -20.36 -50.54
N GLY A 342 3.19 -21.33 -50.43
CA GLY A 342 4.40 -21.38 -51.23
C GLY A 342 4.10 -21.45 -52.73
N GLU A 343 3.16 -22.30 -53.13
CA GLU A 343 2.69 -22.41 -54.51
C GLU A 343 2.07 -21.09 -55.01
N ASP A 344 1.20 -20.46 -54.22
CA ASP A 344 0.52 -19.21 -54.59
C ASP A 344 1.45 -17.99 -54.63
N THR A 345 2.60 -18.04 -53.93
CA THR A 345 3.57 -16.93 -53.88
C THR A 345 4.76 -17.12 -54.82
N ARG A 346 4.97 -18.31 -55.40
CA ARG A 346 6.03 -18.56 -56.40
C ARG A 346 5.97 -17.57 -57.57
N PRO A 347 4.81 -17.29 -58.21
CA PRO A 347 4.73 -16.31 -59.30
C PRO A 347 5.06 -14.86 -58.89
N LEU A 348 5.05 -14.57 -57.58
CA LEU A 348 5.32 -13.24 -57.02
C LEU A 348 6.79 -13.08 -56.58
N GLY A 349 7.67 -14.03 -56.88
CA GLY A 349 9.06 -14.05 -56.44
C GLY A 349 9.32 -14.90 -55.19
N GLY A 350 8.37 -15.76 -54.81
CA GLY A 350 8.48 -16.64 -53.63
C GLY A 350 8.07 -15.96 -52.32
N ARG A 351 8.16 -16.68 -51.20
CA ARG A 351 7.53 -16.29 -49.92
C ARG A 351 8.07 -15.00 -49.30
N PHE A 352 9.37 -14.78 -49.43
CA PHE A 352 10.07 -13.68 -48.78
C PHE A 352 10.20 -12.47 -49.72
N ARG A 353 10.69 -12.67 -50.97
CA ARG A 353 10.86 -11.56 -51.91
C ARG A 353 9.55 -10.94 -52.39
N SER A 354 8.44 -11.69 -52.35
CA SER A 354 7.11 -11.15 -52.71
C SER A 354 6.61 -10.05 -51.77
N LEU A 355 7.07 -10.02 -50.50
CA LEU A 355 6.76 -8.94 -49.55
C LEU A 355 7.29 -7.59 -50.03
N LEU A 356 8.52 -7.57 -50.57
CA LEU A 356 9.16 -6.35 -51.05
C LEU A 356 8.73 -5.96 -52.46
N ARG A 357 8.58 -6.95 -53.36
CA ARG A 357 8.32 -6.69 -54.79
C ARG A 357 6.85 -6.44 -55.13
N ARG A 358 5.91 -7.11 -54.43
CA ARG A 358 4.47 -7.04 -54.72
C ARG A 358 3.64 -7.04 -53.42
N PRO A 359 3.76 -5.99 -52.58
CA PRO A 359 3.19 -5.98 -51.24
C PRO A 359 1.66 -6.14 -51.22
N LEU A 360 0.94 -5.46 -52.12
CA LEU A 360 -0.53 -5.55 -52.21
C LEU A 360 -1.01 -6.96 -52.59
N SER A 361 -0.33 -7.60 -53.55
CA SER A 361 -0.66 -8.98 -53.95
C SER A 361 -0.30 -10.00 -52.87
N ARG A 362 0.71 -9.69 -52.04
CA ARG A 362 1.14 -10.52 -50.91
C ARG A 362 0.21 -10.38 -49.70
N ALA A 363 -0.37 -9.21 -49.47
CA ALA A 363 -1.33 -8.97 -48.38
C ALA A 363 -2.53 -9.91 -48.43
N ARG A 364 -3.02 -10.26 -49.63
CA ARG A 364 -4.10 -11.25 -49.83
C ARG A 364 -3.68 -12.72 -49.62
N ARG A 365 -2.38 -12.99 -49.44
CA ARG A 365 -1.81 -14.34 -49.33
C ARG A 365 -1.06 -14.54 -48.02
N THR A 366 -1.28 -13.71 -47.01
CA THR A 366 -0.71 -13.91 -45.67
C THR A 366 -1.12 -15.28 -45.11
N THR A 367 -0.37 -15.82 -44.15
CA THR A 367 -0.68 -17.15 -43.60
C THR A 367 -2.10 -17.22 -43.03
N LEU A 368 -2.51 -16.15 -42.35
CA LEU A 368 -3.85 -16.02 -41.80
C LEU A 368 -4.94 -15.94 -42.89
N ALA A 369 -4.64 -15.47 -44.11
CA ALA A 369 -5.59 -15.48 -45.22
C ALA A 369 -6.03 -16.90 -45.66
N TYR A 370 -5.31 -17.94 -45.26
CA TYR A 370 -5.69 -19.35 -45.50
C TYR A 370 -6.51 -19.95 -44.35
N ALA A 371 -6.51 -19.32 -43.15
CA ALA A 371 -7.35 -19.71 -42.04
C ALA A 371 -8.82 -19.43 -42.33
N SER A 372 -9.73 -20.20 -41.74
CA SER A 372 -11.17 -19.95 -41.82
C SER A 372 -11.58 -18.73 -40.99
N PHE A 373 -12.82 -18.27 -41.17
CA PHE A 373 -13.34 -17.14 -40.38
C PHE A 373 -13.35 -17.45 -38.88
N GLY A 374 -13.77 -18.66 -38.50
CA GLY A 374 -13.80 -19.09 -37.09
C GLY A 374 -12.41 -19.11 -36.44
N GLU A 375 -11.40 -19.59 -37.15
CA GLU A 375 -10.01 -19.60 -36.64
C GLU A 375 -9.43 -18.19 -36.48
N ARG A 376 -9.71 -17.29 -37.44
CA ARG A 376 -9.29 -15.88 -37.32
C ARG A 376 -10.01 -15.19 -36.17
N LEU A 377 -11.30 -15.44 -36.00
CA LEU A 377 -12.08 -14.92 -34.88
C LEU A 377 -11.51 -15.42 -33.55
N ALA A 378 -11.15 -16.70 -33.45
CA ALA A 378 -10.48 -17.26 -32.26
C ALA A 378 -9.14 -16.55 -31.97
N LEU A 379 -8.31 -16.30 -33.00
CA LEU A 379 -7.07 -15.53 -32.84
C LEU A 379 -7.30 -14.09 -32.42
N VAL A 380 -8.34 -13.42 -32.95
CA VAL A 380 -8.72 -12.07 -32.51
C VAL A 380 -9.12 -12.09 -31.03
N THR A 381 -9.91 -13.07 -30.61
CA THR A 381 -10.30 -13.22 -29.19
C THR A 381 -9.08 -13.45 -28.29
N LEU A 382 -8.13 -14.30 -28.70
CA LEU A 382 -6.88 -14.52 -27.96
C LEU A 382 -6.01 -13.24 -27.90
N ALA A 383 -5.90 -12.51 -29.01
CA ALA A 383 -5.14 -11.25 -29.06
C ALA A 383 -5.80 -10.14 -28.23
N LEU A 384 -7.14 -10.07 -28.21
CA LEU A 384 -7.89 -9.15 -27.36
C LEU A 384 -7.68 -9.49 -25.88
N GLY A 385 -7.71 -10.78 -25.54
CA GLY A 385 -7.34 -11.28 -24.21
C GLY A 385 -5.91 -10.88 -23.82
N LEU A 386 -4.97 -10.91 -24.77
CA LEU A 386 -3.57 -10.54 -24.51
C LEU A 386 -3.45 -9.04 -24.20
N VAL A 387 -4.13 -8.18 -24.98
CA VAL A 387 -4.20 -6.74 -24.70
C VAL A 387 -4.77 -6.49 -23.30
N ALA A 388 -5.87 -7.16 -22.95
CA ALA A 388 -6.48 -7.03 -21.62
C ALA A 388 -5.54 -7.52 -20.50
N ALA A 389 -4.82 -8.62 -20.71
CA ALA A 389 -3.89 -9.19 -19.73
C ALA A 389 -2.66 -8.29 -19.51
N VAL A 390 -2.05 -7.78 -20.59
CA VAL A 390 -0.90 -6.86 -20.50
C VAL A 390 -1.32 -5.51 -19.91
N GLY A 391 -2.47 -4.97 -20.32
CA GLY A 391 -3.03 -3.76 -19.73
C GLY A 391 -3.39 -3.93 -18.25
N GLY A 392 -3.94 -5.09 -17.88
CA GLY A 392 -4.20 -5.47 -16.48
C GLY A 392 -2.91 -5.55 -15.66
N TRP A 393 -1.84 -6.10 -16.23
CA TRP A 393 -0.54 -6.11 -15.58
C TRP A 393 -0.01 -4.68 -15.36
N GLN A 394 -0.04 -3.83 -16.38
CA GLN A 394 0.40 -2.44 -16.23
C GLN A 394 -0.44 -1.67 -15.21
N TRP A 395 -1.77 -1.82 -15.25
CA TRP A 395 -2.69 -1.24 -14.27
C TRP A 395 -2.35 -1.69 -12.84
N THR A 396 -2.22 -3.00 -12.59
CA THR A 396 -1.90 -3.51 -11.23
C THR A 396 -0.57 -2.99 -10.69
N ASN A 397 0.45 -2.77 -11.53
CA ASN A 397 1.70 -2.16 -11.10
C ASN A 397 1.49 -0.71 -10.66
N HIS A 398 0.77 0.07 -11.48
CA HIS A 398 0.50 1.47 -11.20
C HIS A 398 -0.38 1.65 -9.95
N THR A 399 -1.50 0.93 -9.88
CA THR A 399 -2.38 0.92 -8.71
C THR A 399 -1.64 0.42 -7.46
N GLY A 400 -0.87 -0.66 -7.59
CA GLY A 400 -0.13 -1.25 -6.47
C GLY A 400 0.99 -0.35 -5.94
N GLN A 401 1.61 0.48 -6.78
CA GLN A 401 2.55 1.49 -6.31
C GLN A 401 1.84 2.65 -5.62
N GLY A 402 0.78 3.20 -6.22
CA GLY A 402 0.04 4.31 -5.61
C GLY A 402 -0.58 3.92 -4.27
N LEU A 403 -1.14 2.71 -4.14
CA LEU A 403 -1.67 2.21 -2.87
C LEU A 403 -0.61 1.99 -1.78
N ARG A 404 0.66 1.86 -2.13
CA ARG A 404 1.79 1.78 -1.17
C ARG A 404 2.41 3.15 -0.87
N ALA A 405 1.92 4.22 -1.50
CA ALA A 405 2.43 5.55 -1.23
C ALA A 405 2.27 5.90 0.25
N ALA A 406 3.31 6.50 0.82
CA ALA A 406 3.36 6.78 2.25
C ALA A 406 2.21 7.70 2.71
N ALA A 407 1.73 8.60 1.85
CA ALA A 407 0.56 9.46 2.11
C ALA A 407 -0.76 8.69 2.29
N LEU A 408 -0.91 7.53 1.63
CA LEU A 408 -2.09 6.67 1.76
C LEU A 408 -1.92 5.58 2.83
N THR A 409 -0.70 5.48 3.37
CA THR A 409 -0.28 4.39 4.25
C THR A 409 0.44 4.90 5.50
N SER A 410 0.08 6.10 5.94
CA SER A 410 0.59 6.79 7.12
C SER A 410 -0.18 6.43 8.39
N GLY A 411 -1.32 5.76 8.30
CA GLY A 411 -2.23 5.48 9.43
C GLY A 411 -3.21 6.63 9.76
N THR A 412 -3.09 7.78 9.08
CA THR A 412 -4.00 8.93 9.15
C THR A 412 -3.97 9.70 7.83
N TYR A 413 -5.03 10.45 7.50
CA TYR A 413 -5.07 11.31 6.32
C TYR A 413 -4.86 12.81 6.64
N GLY A 414 -4.54 13.15 7.88
CA GLY A 414 -4.30 14.53 8.31
C GLY A 414 -2.83 14.84 8.59
N GLY A 415 -2.54 16.14 8.78
CA GLY A 415 -1.22 16.70 9.02
C GLY A 415 -0.58 17.26 7.74
N GLY A 416 0.20 18.33 7.87
CA GLY A 416 0.82 19.02 6.74
C GLY A 416 1.67 18.12 5.85
N TRP A 417 2.39 17.15 6.46
CA TRP A 417 3.15 16.15 5.70
C TRP A 417 2.24 15.31 4.79
N VAL A 418 1.13 14.78 5.29
CA VAL A 418 0.23 13.92 4.48
C VAL A 418 -0.37 14.74 3.35
N THR A 419 -0.84 15.95 3.64
CA THR A 419 -1.44 16.86 2.67
C THR A 419 -0.46 17.20 1.53
N ALA A 420 0.81 17.49 1.85
CA ALA A 420 1.85 17.69 0.84
C ALA A 420 2.05 16.43 -0.02
N ARG A 421 2.22 15.26 0.60
CA ARG A 421 2.45 14.02 -0.16
C ARG A 421 1.24 13.53 -0.94
N LEU A 422 0.02 13.87 -0.53
CA LEU A 422 -1.19 13.61 -1.30
C LEU A 422 -1.21 14.41 -2.61
N SER A 423 -0.70 15.65 -2.58
CA SER A 423 -0.59 16.48 -3.80
C SER A 423 0.41 15.92 -4.81
N ASP A 424 1.49 15.28 -4.35
CA ASP A 424 2.48 14.62 -5.21
C ASP A 424 1.92 13.40 -5.97
N LEU A 425 0.87 12.75 -5.44
CA LEU A 425 0.31 11.52 -6.01
C LEU A 425 -0.50 11.72 -7.30
N ASN A 426 -0.73 12.96 -7.73
CA ASN A 426 -1.48 13.27 -8.95
C ASN A 426 -2.78 12.44 -9.09
N LEU A 427 -3.55 12.39 -8.00
CA LEU A 427 -4.78 11.59 -7.94
C LEU A 427 -5.76 12.01 -9.04
N ARG A 428 -6.51 11.03 -9.56
CA ARG A 428 -7.49 11.29 -10.62
C ARG A 428 -8.66 12.09 -10.06
N PRO A 429 -9.10 13.17 -10.72
CA PRO A 429 -10.34 13.87 -10.37
C PRO A 429 -11.51 12.88 -10.42
N SER A 430 -12.00 12.50 -9.24
CA SER A 430 -13.00 11.46 -9.06
C SER A 430 -13.70 11.64 -7.71
N PRO A 431 -14.91 11.09 -7.53
CA PRO A 431 -15.58 11.10 -6.24
C PRO A 431 -14.76 10.45 -5.11
N ASP A 432 -14.02 9.37 -5.42
CA ASP A 432 -13.13 8.71 -4.45
C ASP A 432 -11.96 9.62 -4.03
N ALA A 433 -11.35 10.36 -4.97
CA ALA A 433 -10.31 11.33 -4.64
C ALA A 433 -10.85 12.55 -3.87
N ALA A 434 -12.07 12.99 -4.19
CA ALA A 434 -12.74 14.06 -3.46
C ALA A 434 -13.08 13.66 -2.02
N LEU A 435 -13.49 12.41 -1.78
CA LEU A 435 -13.67 11.87 -0.43
C LEU A 435 -12.37 11.94 0.38
N LEU A 436 -11.25 11.50 -0.21
CA LEU A 436 -9.95 11.54 0.45
C LEU A 436 -9.48 12.97 0.74
N ALA A 437 -9.63 13.88 -0.22
CA ALA A 437 -9.28 15.29 -0.04
C ALA A 437 -10.15 15.97 1.03
N GLY A 438 -11.45 15.66 1.08
CA GLY A 438 -12.36 16.16 2.11
C GLY A 438 -12.01 15.65 3.50
N LEU A 439 -11.57 14.39 3.60
CA LEU A 439 -11.13 13.79 4.85
C LEU A 439 -9.84 14.39 5.38
N SER A 440 -8.86 14.62 4.49
CA SER A 440 -7.62 15.33 4.84
C SER A 440 -7.93 16.74 5.36
N ALA A 441 -8.74 17.52 4.63
CA ALA A 441 -9.15 18.85 5.06
C ALA A 441 -9.92 18.86 6.39
N GLN A 442 -10.86 17.93 6.60
CA GLN A 442 -11.62 17.84 7.85
C GLN A 442 -10.72 17.48 9.03
N LEU A 443 -9.79 16.54 8.83
CA LEU A 443 -8.83 16.18 9.85
C LEU A 443 -7.96 17.40 10.20
N ASP A 444 -7.60 18.25 9.24
CA ASP A 444 -6.79 19.46 9.46
C ASP A 444 -7.60 20.66 9.99
N GLY A 445 -8.89 20.47 10.25
CA GLY A 445 -9.79 21.49 10.82
C GLY A 445 -10.39 22.45 9.79
N ASP A 446 -10.14 22.23 8.49
CA ASP A 446 -10.74 23.02 7.40
C ASP A 446 -12.07 22.43 6.95
N ASP A 447 -13.09 22.60 7.80
CA ASP A 447 -14.47 22.16 7.55
C ASP A 447 -15.08 22.78 6.29
N GLY A 448 -14.63 23.97 5.89
CA GLY A 448 -15.09 24.69 4.71
C GLY A 448 -14.69 23.95 3.43
N VAL A 449 -13.39 23.66 3.31
CA VAL A 449 -12.84 22.85 2.21
C VAL A 449 -13.38 21.43 2.27
N ALA A 450 -13.44 20.82 3.45
CA ALA A 450 -13.96 19.47 3.63
C ALA A 450 -15.37 19.30 3.06
N ARG A 451 -16.29 20.20 3.40
CA ARG A 451 -17.66 20.20 2.86
C ARG A 451 -17.69 20.29 1.35
N ALA A 452 -16.93 21.21 0.77
CA ALA A 452 -16.90 21.39 -0.68
C ALA A 452 -16.44 20.10 -1.40
N GLN A 453 -15.45 19.42 -0.84
CA GLN A 453 -14.96 18.15 -1.40
C GLN A 453 -15.95 17.00 -1.17
N TYR A 454 -16.58 16.91 0.00
CA TYR A 454 -17.62 15.89 0.23
C TYR A 454 -18.83 16.08 -0.68
N THR A 455 -19.26 17.30 -0.97
CA THR A 455 -20.31 17.56 -1.97
C THR A 455 -19.91 17.06 -3.36
N ARG A 456 -18.64 17.22 -3.76
CA ARG A 456 -18.12 16.65 -5.02
C ARG A 456 -18.08 15.11 -5.02
N ALA A 457 -17.99 14.48 -3.85
CA ALA A 457 -17.97 13.03 -3.72
C ALA A 457 -19.37 12.38 -3.82
N GLN A 458 -20.46 13.14 -3.74
CA GLN A 458 -21.85 12.64 -3.69
C GLN A 458 -22.49 12.32 -5.07
N THR A 459 -21.73 12.29 -6.16
CA THR A 459 -22.35 12.39 -7.49
C THR A 459 -22.82 11.07 -8.11
N THR A 460 -22.86 9.93 -7.40
CA THR A 460 -22.88 8.60 -8.07
C THR A 460 -23.69 7.45 -7.43
N GLY A 461 -24.41 7.64 -6.32
CA GLY A 461 -25.15 6.59 -5.62
C GLY A 461 -24.28 5.43 -5.10
N ALA A 462 -22.99 5.68 -4.90
CA ALA A 462 -21.98 4.64 -4.69
C ALA A 462 -21.37 4.69 -3.27
N GLY A 463 -20.51 3.73 -2.95
CA GLY A 463 -19.99 3.55 -1.60
C GLY A 463 -19.26 4.77 -0.97
N GLN A 464 -18.59 5.58 -1.80
CA GLN A 464 -17.93 6.81 -1.38
C GLN A 464 -18.92 7.92 -1.01
N GLU A 465 -20.12 7.93 -1.60
CA GLU A 465 -21.18 8.87 -1.27
C GLU A 465 -21.72 8.60 0.14
N ALA A 466 -21.91 7.34 0.50
CA ALA A 466 -22.29 6.98 1.87
C ALA A 466 -21.25 7.48 2.90
N CYS A 467 -19.95 7.38 2.58
CA CYS A 467 -18.89 7.90 3.44
C CYS A 467 -18.85 9.42 3.49
N ALA A 468 -19.05 10.10 2.36
CA ALA A 468 -19.14 11.56 2.31
C ALA A 468 -20.34 12.08 3.11
N LEU A 469 -21.52 11.44 3.00
CA LEU A 469 -22.70 11.74 3.80
C LEU A 469 -22.45 11.54 5.29
N ASN A 470 -21.81 10.43 5.68
CA ASN A 470 -21.41 10.23 7.07
C ASN A 470 -20.52 11.38 7.56
N ASN A 471 -19.49 11.75 6.80
CA ASN A 471 -18.52 12.74 7.26
C ASN A 471 -19.11 14.16 7.28
N LEU A 472 -20.03 14.49 6.36
CA LEU A 472 -20.86 15.70 6.45
C LEU A 472 -21.75 15.70 7.69
N GLY A 473 -22.31 14.54 8.06
CA GLY A 473 -23.04 14.36 9.31
C GLY A 473 -22.17 14.60 10.54
N VAL A 474 -20.88 14.21 10.50
CA VAL A 474 -19.90 14.50 11.56
C VAL A 474 -19.65 16.01 11.65
N ILE A 475 -19.45 16.69 10.53
CA ILE A 475 -19.31 18.16 10.49
C ILE A 475 -20.56 18.85 11.07
N ALA A 476 -21.76 18.36 10.74
CA ALA A 476 -23.01 18.89 11.30
C ALA A 476 -23.10 18.68 12.82
N ALA A 477 -22.72 17.49 13.31
CA ALA A 477 -22.68 17.19 14.74
C ALA A 477 -21.70 18.10 15.49
N GLN A 478 -20.51 18.34 14.93
CA GLN A 478 -19.49 19.23 15.51
C GLN A 478 -19.98 20.68 15.64
N ARG A 479 -20.92 21.11 14.79
CA ARG A 479 -21.58 22.43 14.87
C ARG A 479 -22.82 22.46 15.76
N GLY A 480 -23.22 21.33 16.33
CA GLY A 480 -24.43 21.21 17.15
C GLY A 480 -25.73 20.96 16.37
N ASP A 481 -25.70 20.81 15.04
CA ASP A 481 -26.89 20.46 14.24
C ASP A 481 -27.14 18.95 14.26
N VAL A 482 -27.67 18.48 15.40
CA VAL A 482 -28.00 17.07 15.62
C VAL A 482 -29.07 16.55 14.64
N PRO A 483 -30.15 17.31 14.30
CA PRO A 483 -31.12 16.87 13.30
C PRO A 483 -30.49 16.56 11.93
N GLN A 484 -29.71 17.51 11.36
CA GLN A 484 -29.04 17.32 10.07
C GLN A 484 -28.03 16.18 10.11
N SER A 485 -27.30 16.06 11.23
CA SER A 485 -26.34 14.98 11.44
C SER A 485 -27.01 13.61 11.36
N ARG A 486 -28.12 13.40 12.08
CA ARG A 486 -28.88 12.14 12.08
C ARG A 486 -29.48 11.81 10.72
N GLU A 487 -29.99 12.82 10.01
CA GLU A 487 -30.48 12.64 8.64
C GLU A 487 -29.36 12.17 7.71
N SER A 488 -28.19 12.80 7.79
CA SER A 488 -27.01 12.44 6.99
C SER A 488 -26.53 11.01 7.27
N TYR A 489 -26.49 10.58 8.53
CA TYR A 489 -26.14 9.20 8.88
C TYR A 489 -27.17 8.18 8.37
N ARG A 490 -28.48 8.50 8.43
CA ARG A 490 -29.54 7.63 7.89
C ARG A 490 -29.45 7.52 6.37
N ALA A 491 -29.19 8.64 5.67
CA ALA A 491 -28.96 8.64 4.23
C ALA A 491 -27.74 7.79 3.85
N ALA A 492 -26.65 7.89 4.61
CA ALA A 492 -25.47 7.05 4.42
C ALA A 492 -25.79 5.55 4.55
N LEU A 493 -26.58 5.14 5.57
CA LEU A 493 -27.01 3.75 5.73
C LEU A 493 -28.03 3.28 4.69
N ALA A 494 -28.85 4.18 4.14
CA ALA A 494 -29.75 3.85 3.05
C ALA A 494 -28.98 3.46 1.77
N ILE A 495 -27.82 4.08 1.53
CA ILE A 495 -26.92 3.74 0.42
C ILE A 495 -26.08 2.51 0.75
N ARG A 496 -25.53 2.45 1.98
CA ARG A 496 -24.65 1.37 2.44
C ARG A 496 -25.08 0.90 3.84
N PRO A 497 -25.94 -0.14 3.94
CA PRO A 497 -26.47 -0.61 5.21
C PRO A 497 -25.40 -1.17 6.18
N ASP A 498 -24.26 -1.62 5.66
CA ASP A 498 -23.13 -2.16 6.43
C ASP A 498 -22.07 -1.11 6.79
N LEU A 499 -22.35 0.20 6.60
CA LEU A 499 -21.41 1.27 6.93
C LEU A 499 -21.25 1.44 8.45
N ALA A 500 -20.22 0.81 9.00
CA ALA A 500 -19.92 0.82 10.43
C ALA A 500 -19.86 2.24 11.05
N ALA A 501 -19.26 3.22 10.35
CA ALA A 501 -19.18 4.59 10.84
C ALA A 501 -20.56 5.23 11.06
N ALA A 502 -21.47 5.12 10.08
CA ALA A 502 -22.81 5.71 10.18
C ALA A 502 -23.68 4.99 11.23
N ALA A 503 -23.60 3.66 11.29
CA ALA A 503 -24.28 2.87 12.31
C ALA A 503 -23.77 3.19 13.72
N PHE A 504 -22.46 3.36 13.88
CA PHE A 504 -21.85 3.82 15.14
C PHE A 504 -22.38 5.19 15.56
N ASN A 505 -22.40 6.16 14.63
CA ASN A 505 -22.87 7.53 14.89
C ASN A 505 -24.36 7.61 15.22
N LEU A 506 -25.16 6.62 14.83
CA LEU A 506 -26.57 6.49 15.23
C LEU A 506 -26.78 5.74 16.55
N GLY A 507 -25.71 5.23 17.18
CA GLY A 507 -25.76 4.48 18.43
C GLY A 507 -26.07 2.99 18.28
N LEU A 508 -25.94 2.43 17.06
CA LEU A 508 -26.23 1.01 16.79
C LEU A 508 -25.07 0.06 17.15
N ASN A 509 -23.91 0.60 17.53
CA ASN A 509 -22.74 -0.15 18.03
C ASN A 509 -22.35 -1.40 17.22
N PRO A 510 -21.84 -1.24 15.97
CA PRO A 510 -21.37 -2.37 15.18
C PRO A 510 -20.22 -3.10 15.88
N GLY A 511 -20.17 -4.43 15.80
CA GLY A 511 -19.10 -5.25 16.39
C GLY A 511 -17.82 -5.34 15.54
N THR A 512 -17.29 -4.20 15.06
CA THR A 512 -16.06 -4.17 14.24
C THR A 512 -14.84 -3.76 15.09
N PRO A 513 -13.61 -4.19 14.72
CA PRO A 513 -12.41 -3.76 15.46
C PRO A 513 -12.23 -2.24 15.51
N SER A 514 -12.63 -1.54 14.44
CA SER A 514 -12.46 -0.09 14.34
C SER A 514 -13.48 0.69 15.17
N THR A 515 -14.70 0.18 15.32
CA THR A 515 -15.70 0.74 16.25
C THR A 515 -15.34 0.46 17.70
N ALA A 516 -14.77 -0.70 18.02
CA ALA A 516 -14.24 -0.98 19.36
C ALA A 516 -13.10 0.00 19.73
N PHE A 517 -12.17 0.25 18.80
CA PHE A 517 -11.12 1.26 18.97
C PHE A 517 -11.72 2.66 19.21
N GLN A 518 -12.73 3.06 18.42
CA GLN A 518 -13.41 4.35 18.60
C GLN A 518 -14.06 4.47 19.99
N GLN A 519 -14.75 3.43 20.47
CA GLN A 519 -15.40 3.45 21.80
C GLN A 519 -14.38 3.59 22.93
N GLN A 520 -13.26 2.89 22.80
CA GLN A 520 -12.25 2.83 23.85
C GLN A 520 -11.41 4.11 23.93
N TYR A 521 -11.00 4.66 22.78
CA TYR A 521 -10.01 5.74 22.73
C TYR A 521 -10.58 7.10 22.32
N ARG A 522 -11.80 7.16 21.77
CA ARG A 522 -12.48 8.40 21.39
C ARG A 522 -13.95 8.41 21.84
N PRO A 523 -14.23 8.19 23.14
CA PRO A 523 -15.59 8.13 23.64
C PRO A 523 -16.32 9.45 23.37
N GLY A 524 -17.57 9.37 22.89
CA GLY A 524 -18.40 10.54 22.59
C GLY A 524 -18.06 11.29 21.29
N GLN A 525 -16.95 10.97 20.63
CA GLN A 525 -16.63 11.56 19.33
C GLN A 525 -17.30 10.79 18.19
N PRO A 526 -17.94 11.47 17.22
CA PRO A 526 -18.42 10.82 16.01
C PRO A 526 -17.29 10.14 15.24
N ARG A 527 -17.59 9.00 14.63
CA ARG A 527 -16.68 8.23 13.78
C ARG A 527 -16.72 8.74 12.34
N LEU A 528 -15.55 9.08 11.81
CA LEU A 528 -15.36 9.33 10.38
C LEU A 528 -15.43 8.01 9.59
N CYS A 529 -15.92 8.07 8.35
CA CYS A 529 -15.73 7.00 7.38
C CYS A 529 -14.42 7.24 6.62
N TYR A 530 -13.59 6.20 6.54
CA TYR A 530 -12.36 6.18 5.76
C TYR A 530 -12.57 5.45 4.43
N PRO A 531 -11.91 5.87 3.33
CA PRO A 531 -11.95 5.13 2.07
C PRO A 531 -11.30 3.74 2.22
N ASP A 532 -11.97 2.71 1.71
CA ASP A 532 -11.39 1.37 1.61
C ASP A 532 -10.36 1.29 0.46
N GLN A 533 -9.60 0.20 0.39
CA GLN A 533 -8.54 0.05 -0.62
C GLN A 533 -9.10 0.09 -2.06
N ARG A 534 -10.36 -0.32 -2.26
CA ARG A 534 -11.04 -0.26 -3.56
C ARG A 534 -11.32 1.19 -3.98
N SER A 535 -11.80 2.00 -3.03
CA SER A 535 -11.97 3.45 -3.24
C SER A 535 -10.63 4.12 -3.55
N LEU A 536 -9.58 3.82 -2.77
CA LEU A 536 -8.23 4.34 -3.03
C LEU A 536 -7.68 3.90 -4.40
N ALA A 537 -7.90 2.65 -4.82
CA ALA A 537 -7.46 2.17 -6.14
C ALA A 537 -8.10 2.95 -7.29
N ARG A 538 -9.39 3.30 -7.14
CA ARG A 538 -10.11 4.14 -8.11
C ARG A 538 -9.62 5.59 -8.09
N ALA A 539 -9.30 6.15 -6.93
CA ALA A 539 -8.70 7.48 -6.81
C ALA A 539 -7.31 7.56 -7.47
N VAL A 540 -6.47 6.53 -7.29
CA VAL A 540 -5.11 6.46 -7.85
C VAL A 540 -5.15 6.26 -9.37
N SER A 541 -5.84 5.23 -9.84
CA SER A 541 -5.73 4.76 -11.23
C SER A 541 -7.07 4.64 -11.96
N GLY A 542 -8.18 4.56 -11.23
CA GLY A 542 -9.47 4.12 -11.75
C GLY A 542 -9.51 2.63 -12.04
N ASP A 543 -10.59 2.21 -12.69
CA ASP A 543 -10.72 0.85 -13.17
C ASP A 543 -9.84 0.59 -14.40
N LEU A 544 -9.60 -0.69 -14.68
CA LEU A 544 -8.84 -1.13 -15.85
C LEU A 544 -9.39 -0.53 -17.15
N SER A 545 -10.71 -0.42 -17.30
CA SER A 545 -11.34 0.15 -18.50
C SER A 545 -10.96 1.61 -18.72
N VAL A 546 -10.81 2.38 -17.63
CA VAL A 546 -10.44 3.78 -17.71
C VAL A 546 -8.97 3.94 -18.08
N THR A 547 -8.11 3.09 -17.50
CA THR A 547 -6.68 3.06 -17.83
C THR A 547 -6.48 2.67 -19.30
N LEU A 548 -7.11 1.59 -19.75
CA LEU A 548 -7.04 1.15 -21.16
C LEU A 548 -7.57 2.23 -22.12
N ARG A 549 -8.66 2.93 -21.77
CA ARG A 549 -9.18 4.03 -22.60
C ARG A 549 -8.17 5.16 -22.73
N ARG A 550 -7.57 5.59 -21.61
CA ARG A 550 -6.51 6.62 -21.60
C ARG A 550 -5.33 6.19 -22.47
N ASP A 551 -4.87 4.96 -22.28
CA ASP A 551 -3.71 4.41 -22.97
C ASP A 551 -3.95 4.30 -24.49
N LEU A 552 -5.18 3.99 -24.91
CA LEU A 552 -5.60 4.01 -26.32
C LEU A 552 -5.67 5.42 -26.91
N GLN A 553 -6.00 6.44 -26.10
CA GLN A 553 -6.05 7.83 -26.53
C GLN A 553 -4.65 8.45 -26.64
N GLN A 554 -3.70 7.98 -25.82
CA GLN A 554 -2.32 8.49 -25.76
C GLN A 554 -1.29 7.34 -25.84
N PRO A 555 -1.21 6.61 -26.96
CA PRO A 555 -0.40 5.40 -27.06
C PRO A 555 1.11 5.66 -26.89
N LEU A 556 1.61 6.82 -27.30
CA LEU A 556 3.03 7.17 -27.15
C LEU A 556 3.42 7.43 -25.69
N ALA A 557 2.48 7.81 -24.83
CA ALA A 557 2.74 8.02 -23.41
C ALA A 557 3.10 6.71 -22.69
N LEU A 558 2.70 5.56 -23.23
CA LEU A 558 3.06 4.24 -22.70
C LEU A 558 4.57 3.94 -22.76
N LEU A 559 5.31 4.65 -23.61
CA LEU A 559 6.76 4.48 -23.74
C LEU A 559 7.55 5.31 -22.74
N ASN A 560 6.90 6.16 -21.95
CA ASN A 560 7.54 6.93 -20.91
C ASN A 560 7.54 6.14 -19.60
N ASP A 561 8.70 6.09 -18.94
CA ASP A 561 8.75 5.59 -17.57
C ASP A 561 8.08 6.57 -16.63
N ALA A 562 7.19 6.05 -15.79
CA ALA A 562 6.49 6.81 -14.75
C ALA A 562 6.31 5.92 -13.52
N PRO A 563 6.06 6.48 -12.32
CA PRO A 563 5.77 5.69 -11.13
C PRO A 563 4.70 4.61 -11.38
N GLY A 564 5.13 3.35 -11.35
CA GLY A 564 4.31 2.16 -11.49
C GLY A 564 3.98 1.79 -12.94
N GLN A 565 4.56 2.49 -13.90
CA GLN A 565 4.47 2.22 -15.33
C GLN A 565 5.88 1.93 -15.88
N SER A 566 5.98 0.93 -16.74
CA SER A 566 7.25 0.55 -17.36
C SER A 566 7.14 0.73 -18.86
N ALA A 567 8.09 1.44 -19.46
CA ALA A 567 8.19 1.59 -20.91
C ALA A 567 8.23 0.23 -21.64
N ARG A 568 8.79 -0.81 -21.01
CA ARG A 568 8.83 -2.18 -21.55
C ARG A 568 7.44 -2.82 -21.61
N LEU A 569 6.63 -2.64 -20.56
CA LEU A 569 5.25 -3.13 -20.55
C LEU A 569 4.36 -2.30 -21.48
N GLY A 570 4.60 -0.99 -21.56
CA GLY A 570 3.93 -0.13 -22.52
C GLY A 570 4.24 -0.53 -23.97
N ALA A 571 5.50 -0.81 -24.29
CA ALA A 571 5.90 -1.34 -25.59
C ALA A 571 5.27 -2.72 -25.88
N ALA A 572 5.17 -3.59 -24.87
CA ALA A 572 4.47 -4.87 -24.99
C ALA A 572 2.97 -4.68 -25.26
N LEU A 573 2.32 -3.71 -24.61
CA LEU A 573 0.91 -3.37 -24.83
C LEU A 573 0.70 -2.81 -26.25
N LEU A 574 1.56 -1.90 -26.71
CA LEU A 574 1.54 -1.40 -28.09
C LEU A 574 1.75 -2.52 -29.10
N GLY A 575 2.69 -3.44 -28.83
CA GLY A 575 2.91 -4.64 -29.63
C GLY A 575 1.68 -5.55 -29.69
N ALA A 576 0.99 -5.75 -28.56
CA ALA A 576 -0.24 -6.53 -28.48
C ALA A 576 -1.39 -5.86 -29.25
N LEU A 577 -1.52 -4.53 -29.17
CA LEU A 577 -2.49 -3.74 -29.93
C LEU A 577 -2.22 -3.81 -31.44
N ALA A 578 -0.95 -3.69 -31.85
CA ALA A 578 -0.56 -3.83 -33.26
C ALA A 578 -0.83 -5.25 -33.78
N LEU A 579 -0.55 -6.28 -32.98
CA LEU A 579 -0.89 -7.66 -33.29
C LEU A 579 -2.40 -7.87 -33.43
N LEU A 580 -3.20 -7.34 -32.49
CA LEU A 580 -4.65 -7.39 -32.54
C LEU A 580 -5.18 -6.71 -33.81
N ALA A 581 -4.72 -5.51 -34.13
CA ALA A 581 -5.10 -4.79 -35.34
C ALA A 581 -4.74 -5.58 -36.61
N ALA A 582 -3.53 -6.16 -36.66
CA ALA A 582 -3.07 -6.96 -37.79
C ALA A 582 -3.94 -8.22 -38.00
N ILE A 583 -4.27 -8.96 -36.93
CA ILE A 583 -5.12 -10.15 -37.01
C ILE A 583 -6.56 -9.75 -37.34
N ALA A 584 -7.12 -8.71 -36.71
CA ALA A 584 -8.47 -8.22 -36.96
C ALA A 584 -8.65 -7.76 -38.40
N PHE A 585 -7.65 -7.08 -38.98
CA PHE A 585 -7.67 -6.69 -40.39
C PHE A 585 -7.80 -7.90 -41.32
N THR A 586 -7.26 -9.07 -40.94
CA THR A 586 -7.42 -10.28 -41.74
C THR A 586 -8.85 -10.80 -41.81
N LEU A 587 -9.76 -10.41 -40.90
CA LEU A 587 -11.18 -10.77 -41.00
C LEU A 587 -11.85 -10.18 -42.26
N LEU A 588 -11.34 -9.04 -42.74
CA LEU A 588 -11.84 -8.37 -43.95
C LEU A 588 -11.30 -8.99 -45.25
N ILE A 589 -10.28 -9.84 -45.16
CA ILE A 589 -9.63 -10.43 -46.33
C ILE A 589 -10.34 -11.75 -46.68
N PRO A 590 -10.82 -11.95 -47.93
CA PRO A 590 -11.41 -13.20 -48.35
C PRO A 590 -10.46 -14.40 -48.15
N ARG A 591 -11.02 -15.58 -47.91
CA ARG A 591 -10.23 -16.80 -47.71
C ARG A 591 -9.49 -17.17 -49.01
N ALA A 592 -8.18 -17.38 -48.92
CA ALA A 592 -7.30 -17.61 -50.07
C ALA A 592 -7.38 -19.03 -50.66
N ALA A 593 -7.81 -20.02 -49.87
CA ALA A 593 -7.99 -21.40 -50.32
C ALA A 593 -9.08 -22.13 -49.54
N THR A 594 -9.71 -23.11 -50.19
CA THR A 594 -10.66 -24.04 -49.56
C THR A 594 -9.92 -25.14 -48.79
N ASP A 595 -10.61 -25.79 -47.85
CA ASP A 595 -10.06 -26.88 -47.04
C ASP A 595 -9.58 -28.08 -47.87
N ALA A 596 -10.26 -28.36 -48.99
CA ALA A 596 -9.87 -29.40 -49.94
C ALA A 596 -8.45 -29.17 -50.50
N ARG A 597 -8.05 -27.91 -50.70
CA ARG A 597 -6.73 -27.55 -51.23
C ARG A 597 -5.66 -27.55 -50.15
N LEU A 598 -6.01 -27.15 -48.93
CA LEU A 598 -5.06 -27.04 -47.82
C LEU A 598 -4.51 -28.40 -47.35
N ARG A 599 -5.30 -29.49 -47.46
CA ARG A 599 -4.96 -30.85 -47.00
C ARG A 599 -4.43 -30.83 -45.54
N ARG A 600 -4.06 -32.00 -44.99
CA ARG A 600 -3.49 -32.12 -43.63
C ARG A 600 -2.09 -32.73 -43.73
N PRO A 601 -1.02 -31.93 -43.91
CA PRO A 601 0.34 -32.44 -44.07
C PRO A 601 0.84 -33.10 -42.78
N ALA A 602 1.83 -34.00 -42.89
CA ALA A 602 2.37 -34.75 -41.74
C ALA A 602 2.83 -33.82 -40.61
N VAL A 603 3.53 -32.73 -40.94
CA VAL A 603 3.99 -31.72 -39.97
C VAL A 603 2.81 -31.09 -39.22
N TYR A 604 1.69 -30.80 -39.90
CA TYR A 604 0.49 -30.28 -39.25
C TYR A 604 -0.11 -31.30 -38.28
N ARG A 605 -0.13 -32.58 -38.63
CA ARG A 605 -0.64 -33.65 -37.74
C ARG A 605 0.23 -33.82 -36.50
N VAL A 606 1.55 -33.74 -36.65
CA VAL A 606 2.48 -33.80 -35.51
C VAL A 606 2.26 -32.60 -34.58
N LEU A 607 2.19 -31.38 -35.13
CA LEU A 607 1.92 -30.18 -34.34
C LEU A 607 0.53 -30.21 -33.68
N ALA A 608 -0.48 -30.77 -34.35
CA ALA A 608 -1.82 -30.94 -33.78
C ALA A 608 -1.84 -31.83 -32.53
N LEU A 609 -0.92 -32.79 -32.43
CA LEU A 609 -0.77 -33.65 -31.26
C LEU A 609 0.10 -33.01 -30.18
N LEU A 610 1.19 -32.32 -30.57
CA LEU A 610 2.12 -31.66 -29.65
C LEU A 610 1.57 -30.38 -29.02
N LEU A 611 0.67 -29.69 -29.72
CA LEU A 611 0.06 -28.42 -29.34
C LEU A 611 -1.46 -28.58 -29.18
N PRO A 612 -1.93 -29.01 -28.00
CA PRO A 612 -3.34 -29.24 -27.74
C PRO A 612 -4.24 -28.06 -28.13
N GLY A 613 -5.34 -28.35 -28.80
CA GLY A 613 -6.34 -27.35 -29.20
C GLY A 613 -5.98 -26.48 -30.42
N ALA A 614 -4.69 -26.33 -30.76
CA ALA A 614 -4.24 -25.45 -31.86
C ALA A 614 -4.78 -25.86 -33.25
N ALA A 615 -5.03 -27.15 -33.46
CA ALA A 615 -5.60 -27.69 -34.70
C ALA A 615 -7.14 -27.79 -34.69
N LEU A 616 -7.78 -27.39 -33.58
CA LEU A 616 -9.21 -27.55 -33.30
C LEU A 616 -9.94 -26.22 -33.11
N LEU A 617 -9.31 -25.11 -33.52
CA LEU A 617 -9.79 -23.74 -33.27
C LEU A 617 -11.17 -23.41 -33.87
N GLU A 618 -11.64 -24.18 -34.86
CA GLU A 618 -13.00 -24.03 -35.39
C GLU A 618 -14.09 -24.48 -34.41
N GLY A 619 -13.75 -25.36 -33.45
CA GLY A 619 -14.66 -25.84 -32.42
C GLY A 619 -14.46 -25.12 -31.09
N ALA A 620 -15.55 -24.93 -30.33
CA ALA A 620 -15.51 -24.31 -29.00
C ALA A 620 -14.50 -25.00 -28.05
N TRP A 621 -14.33 -26.31 -28.15
CA TRP A 621 -13.41 -27.11 -27.33
C TRP A 621 -11.93 -26.90 -27.68
N GLY A 622 -11.59 -26.47 -28.90
CA GLY A 622 -10.21 -26.23 -29.30
C GLY A 622 -9.59 -25.08 -28.52
N GLY A 623 -10.32 -23.98 -28.36
CA GLY A 623 -9.91 -22.86 -27.53
C GLY A 623 -9.73 -23.24 -26.06
N VAL A 624 -10.64 -24.06 -25.52
CA VAL A 624 -10.56 -24.55 -24.12
C VAL A 624 -9.30 -25.39 -23.89
N LEU A 625 -9.03 -26.38 -24.76
CA LEU A 625 -7.84 -27.22 -24.66
C LEU A 625 -6.56 -26.40 -24.81
N LEU A 626 -6.55 -25.44 -25.73
CA LEU A 626 -5.40 -24.58 -25.98
C LEU A 626 -5.09 -23.65 -24.79
N LEU A 627 -6.12 -23.03 -24.19
CA LEU A 627 -5.97 -22.18 -23.02
C LEU A 627 -5.57 -23.01 -21.79
N ALA A 628 -6.14 -24.20 -21.60
CA ALA A 628 -5.75 -25.10 -20.52
C ALA A 628 -4.30 -25.55 -20.64
N TRP A 629 -3.85 -25.90 -21.85
CA TRP A 629 -2.45 -26.21 -22.15
C TRP A 629 -1.53 -25.01 -21.90
N GLY A 630 -1.87 -23.84 -22.43
CA GLY A 630 -1.08 -22.62 -22.23
C GLY A 630 -0.99 -22.22 -20.76
N ALA A 631 -2.08 -22.30 -20.00
CA ALA A 631 -2.14 -21.96 -18.58
C ALA A 631 -1.35 -22.94 -17.71
N THR A 632 -1.42 -24.24 -17.98
CA THR A 632 -0.65 -25.25 -17.24
C THR A 632 0.85 -25.12 -17.49
N LEU A 633 1.28 -24.89 -18.73
CA LEU A 633 2.68 -24.60 -19.04
C LEU A 633 3.13 -23.28 -18.40
N ALA A 634 2.31 -22.23 -18.47
CA ALA A 634 2.62 -20.95 -17.84
C ALA A 634 2.75 -21.09 -16.31
N ALA A 635 1.92 -21.92 -15.67
CA ALA A 635 1.97 -22.22 -14.24
C ALA A 635 3.18 -23.08 -13.82
N LEU A 636 3.69 -23.93 -14.72
CA LEU A 636 4.92 -24.72 -14.51
C LEU A 636 6.20 -23.93 -14.82
N ALA A 637 6.10 -22.81 -15.56
CA ALA A 637 7.24 -21.98 -15.94
C ALA A 637 8.17 -21.55 -14.78
N PRO A 638 7.69 -21.33 -13.53
CA PRO A 638 8.59 -21.03 -12.42
C PRO A 638 9.63 -22.09 -12.10
N LEU A 639 9.43 -23.35 -12.51
CA LEU A 639 10.44 -24.40 -12.39
C LEU A 639 11.71 -24.13 -13.22
N THR A 640 11.65 -23.24 -14.20
CA THR A 640 12.79 -22.84 -15.03
C THR A 640 13.72 -21.84 -14.32
N GLY A 641 13.27 -21.21 -13.23
CA GLY A 641 13.98 -20.12 -12.56
C GLY A 641 13.92 -18.77 -13.28
N LEU A 642 13.36 -18.69 -14.49
CA LEU A 642 13.29 -17.45 -15.28
C LEU A 642 12.11 -16.55 -14.88
N ILE A 643 11.07 -17.12 -14.27
CA ILE A 643 9.83 -16.44 -13.92
C ILE A 643 9.45 -16.84 -12.50
N SER A 644 8.90 -15.91 -11.71
CA SER A 644 8.35 -16.20 -10.38
C SER A 644 6.97 -15.57 -10.22
N TYR A 645 6.04 -16.30 -9.62
CA TYR A 645 4.72 -15.83 -9.22
C TYR A 645 4.61 -15.93 -7.70
N ALA A 646 5.05 -14.90 -6.99
CA ALA A 646 5.11 -14.92 -5.52
C ALA A 646 3.72 -14.99 -4.88
N GLY A 647 2.70 -14.42 -5.52
CA GLY A 647 1.33 -14.37 -5.04
C GLY A 647 0.42 -15.51 -5.51
N LEU A 648 0.93 -16.50 -6.24
CA LEU A 648 0.15 -17.60 -6.81
C LEU A 648 0.70 -18.98 -6.40
N LEU A 649 0.13 -20.04 -7.00
CA LEU A 649 0.56 -21.43 -6.88
C LEU A 649 2.08 -21.55 -7.07
N ASN A 650 2.74 -22.21 -6.11
CA ASN A 650 4.17 -22.49 -6.18
C ASN A 650 4.41 -23.91 -6.72
N PRO A 651 4.82 -24.09 -7.98
CA PRO A 651 5.07 -25.41 -8.55
C PRO A 651 6.29 -26.12 -7.95
N ALA A 652 7.09 -25.47 -7.09
CA ALA A 652 8.11 -26.16 -6.30
C ALA A 652 7.49 -27.09 -5.24
N GLN A 653 6.24 -26.84 -4.81
CA GLN A 653 5.52 -27.75 -3.94
C GLN A 653 5.09 -28.99 -4.72
N VAL A 654 5.44 -30.18 -4.18
CA VAL A 654 5.19 -31.48 -4.85
C VAL A 654 3.72 -31.68 -5.20
N THR A 655 2.81 -31.35 -4.28
CA THR A 655 1.36 -31.49 -4.48
C THR A 655 0.86 -30.64 -5.65
N THR A 656 1.23 -29.35 -5.67
CA THR A 656 0.87 -28.42 -6.75
C THR A 656 1.44 -28.86 -8.08
N ARG A 657 2.71 -29.29 -8.10
CA ARG A 657 3.38 -29.79 -9.30
C ARG A 657 2.66 -31.00 -9.89
N ASN A 658 2.34 -31.98 -9.05
CA ASN A 658 1.67 -33.21 -9.48
C ASN A 658 0.27 -32.92 -10.01
N LEU A 659 -0.47 -32.00 -9.39
CA LEU A 659 -1.77 -31.55 -9.88
C LEU A 659 -1.65 -30.91 -11.28
N LEU A 660 -0.71 -29.98 -11.47
CA LEU A 660 -0.48 -29.31 -12.75
C LEU A 660 -0.09 -30.31 -13.85
N LEU A 661 0.77 -31.29 -13.54
CA LEU A 661 1.16 -32.35 -14.46
C LEU A 661 -0.03 -33.26 -14.81
N ALA A 662 -0.87 -33.62 -13.84
CA ALA A 662 -2.07 -34.42 -14.09
C ALA A 662 -3.06 -33.70 -15.02
N VAL A 663 -3.28 -32.39 -14.80
CA VAL A 663 -4.11 -31.58 -15.70
C VAL A 663 -3.50 -31.55 -17.11
N LEU A 664 -2.19 -31.35 -17.23
CA LEU A 664 -1.50 -31.34 -18.52
C LEU A 664 -1.66 -32.68 -19.27
N ILE A 665 -1.47 -33.81 -18.58
CA ILE A 665 -1.69 -35.15 -19.14
C ILE A 665 -3.14 -35.31 -19.61
N GLY A 666 -4.12 -34.88 -18.81
CA GLY A 666 -5.53 -34.92 -19.18
C GLY A 666 -5.84 -34.09 -20.43
N VAL A 667 -5.27 -32.89 -20.55
CA VAL A 667 -5.41 -32.03 -21.74
C VAL A 667 -4.83 -32.71 -22.99
N TYR A 668 -3.66 -33.34 -22.89
CA TYR A 668 -3.08 -34.11 -24.00
C TYR A 668 -3.94 -35.30 -24.37
N ALA A 669 -4.43 -36.08 -23.39
CA ALA A 669 -5.29 -37.24 -23.64
C ALA A 669 -6.59 -36.83 -24.37
N LEU A 670 -7.28 -35.79 -23.89
CA LEU A 670 -8.48 -35.27 -24.54
C LEU A 670 -8.22 -34.75 -25.95
N ASN A 671 -7.11 -34.02 -26.14
CA ASN A 671 -6.71 -33.55 -27.48
C ASN A 671 -6.42 -34.73 -28.43
N THR A 672 -5.70 -35.75 -27.98
CA THR A 672 -5.41 -36.93 -28.81
C THR A 672 -6.69 -37.67 -29.20
N LEU A 673 -7.64 -37.84 -28.28
CA LEU A 673 -8.94 -38.47 -28.57
C LEU A 673 -9.74 -37.65 -29.58
N ALA A 674 -9.90 -36.35 -29.34
CA ALA A 674 -10.62 -35.44 -30.24
C ALA A 674 -9.99 -35.43 -31.65
N PHE A 675 -8.67 -35.35 -31.73
CA PHE A 675 -7.95 -35.35 -32.99
C PHE A 675 -8.08 -36.69 -33.73
N ALA A 676 -7.96 -37.82 -33.02
CA ALA A 676 -8.14 -39.16 -33.60
C ALA A 676 -9.56 -39.35 -34.17
N LEU A 677 -10.60 -38.91 -33.46
CA LEU A 677 -11.99 -38.97 -33.94
C LEU A 677 -12.19 -38.15 -35.22
N ILE A 678 -11.56 -36.98 -35.31
CA ILE A 678 -11.64 -36.12 -36.50
C ILE A 678 -10.90 -36.75 -37.68
N GLU A 679 -9.70 -37.30 -37.48
CA GLU A 679 -8.96 -38.01 -38.54
C GLU A 679 -9.71 -39.27 -39.01
N LEU A 680 -10.33 -40.03 -38.10
CA LEU A 680 -11.17 -41.18 -38.44
C LEU A 680 -12.38 -40.79 -39.27
N ARG A 681 -13.07 -39.69 -38.90
CA ARG A 681 -14.21 -39.16 -39.68
C ARG A 681 -13.77 -38.71 -41.06
N HIS A 682 -12.63 -38.03 -41.16
CA HIS A 682 -12.07 -37.58 -42.43
C HIS A 682 -11.66 -38.77 -43.33
N ALA A 683 -11.04 -39.80 -42.76
CA ALA A 683 -10.71 -41.03 -43.47
C ALA A 683 -11.95 -41.79 -43.97
N ARG A 684 -13.04 -41.82 -43.18
CA ARG A 684 -14.32 -42.43 -43.61
C ARG A 684 -14.97 -41.66 -44.76
N ASN A 685 -15.03 -40.33 -44.67
CA ASN A 685 -15.61 -39.49 -45.73
C ASN A 685 -14.82 -39.60 -47.03
N THR A 686 -13.49 -39.55 -46.97
CA THR A 686 -12.63 -39.72 -48.15
C THR A 686 -12.72 -41.12 -48.77
N ARG A 687 -12.97 -42.17 -47.97
CA ARG A 687 -13.27 -43.51 -48.49
C ARG A 687 -14.63 -43.58 -49.18
N ARG A 688 -15.67 -42.93 -48.64
CA ARG A 688 -17.00 -42.85 -49.27
C ARG A 688 -16.96 -42.08 -50.58
N GLU A 689 -16.33 -40.92 -50.62
CA GLU A 689 -16.17 -40.12 -51.84
C GLU A 689 -15.35 -40.83 -52.93
N ARG A 690 -14.48 -41.78 -52.55
CA ARG A 690 -13.76 -42.65 -53.49
C ARG A 690 -14.53 -43.89 -53.93
N ALA A 691 -15.59 -44.25 -53.22
CA ALA A 691 -16.47 -45.36 -53.57
C ALA A 691 -17.67 -44.89 -54.42
N GLU A 692 -18.03 -43.61 -54.33
CA GLU A 692 -19.07 -42.95 -55.14
C GLU A 692 -18.56 -42.36 -56.46
N ARG A 693 -17.23 -42.31 -56.65
CA ARG A 693 -16.55 -41.96 -57.91
C ARG A 693 -16.00 -43.21 -58.55
#